data_AF-A0A932CYT3-F1
#
_entry.id   AF-A0A932CYT3-F1
#
_cell.length_a   1.000
_cell.length_b   1.000
_cell.length_c   1.000
_cell.angle_alpha   90.00
_cell.angle_beta   90.00
_cell.angle_gamma   90.00
#
_symmetry.space_group_name_H-M   'P 1'
#
loop_
_entity.id
_entity.type
_entity.pdbx_description
1 polymer ?
#
loop_
_entity_poly.entity_id
_entity_poly.type
_entity_poly.pdbx_seq_one_letter_code
_entity_poly.pdbx_strand_id
1 'polypeptide(L)'
;MPMLKAVSLLLVAGACAVACGRPQADEVVLTISASAVGAEARALERQLRRFVRRHPGVRVVPRRTPDAADQRHQLYVQWLNARARDPDILQLDVIWTAEFAAAGWILPLDRFRPDTAAFLPRTIEADRWEGRLFALPWFVDVGMLYYRTDLVSEPPATFDELTRVAEAVRRRHGLDYGFVWQGARYEGLVTVFLEHVRGFGGRILGPDQRVDVDGDEAVRALTYMTDSIRRTRVVPESVLTWQEEQARFAFQNGRAVFMRNWPYAYPLLEDPAKSRVAGRVGVAPMPAAPGGISTAALGGSQLAINAHTEHPRVAFELVDFLTRPRQMAERARLVGQYPTRPALYDDAELRDALAIDPRTARRIVEKAEPRPVSPVYTELSELLQVRLHRALTGQEEPRPALEAAAREMRRVLASARLGPGRPRAAVRTGAGRVAATVLLLLCGALILVWLARRGRAPGERAAVVATGAEAREARLAWAFLLPALLAIALVAIFPLVWTVWESLHGADLRMPWLGRPFVGLDNYLAALTEPRFLAAMGHTLFFTVSSVTLELVLGLVLALALNLGYRGRGLVRAAVLVPWAIPTVVAALVWRFMFDGQSGIANAVLTSAGAIDRPIAWFVHSTSAWVPVILADVWKTTPFVALLLLAGLQNIDESLYEAASIDGARAWQRFVHVTLPLLKPAILVALLFRTLDAFRVFDLVYVLTGGGPGTATEPIALYTFTSLLQNLRFGYGSALSVIVFLATLVLAVVYIRVLGTDLTRTRE
;
A
#
# COMPACT_ATOMS: atom_id res chain seq x y z
N MET A 1 22.47 16.15 -51.77
CA MET A 1 22.34 17.63 -51.66
C MET A 1 21.48 18.08 -52.83
N PRO A 2 20.51 19.01 -52.76
CA PRO A 2 19.96 19.75 -51.62
C PRO A 2 18.41 19.86 -51.69
N MET A 3 17.64 19.14 -50.86
CA MET A 3 16.20 19.44 -50.73
C MET A 3 15.65 19.19 -49.32
N LEU A 4 16.35 18.42 -48.48
CA LEU A 4 16.00 18.22 -47.06
C LEU A 4 16.65 19.22 -46.08
N LYS A 5 17.41 20.21 -46.55
CA LYS A 5 17.98 21.28 -45.68
C LYS A 5 17.11 22.55 -45.60
N ALA A 6 16.05 22.66 -46.39
CA ALA A 6 15.22 23.88 -46.46
C ALA A 6 14.01 23.90 -45.51
N VAL A 7 13.57 22.75 -44.98
CA VAL A 7 12.42 22.67 -44.08
C VAL A 7 12.83 22.85 -42.60
N SER A 8 14.11 22.65 -42.28
CA SER A 8 14.63 22.77 -40.91
C SER A 8 15.15 24.17 -40.54
N LEU A 9 15.25 25.10 -41.49
CA LEU A 9 15.73 26.47 -41.23
C LEU A 9 14.63 27.55 -41.20
N LEU A 10 13.42 27.26 -41.69
CA LEU A 10 12.29 28.21 -41.65
C LEU A 10 11.43 28.10 -40.38
N LEU A 11 11.63 27.07 -39.54
CA LEU A 11 10.99 26.94 -38.23
C LEU A 11 11.80 27.54 -37.07
N VAL A 12 13.03 28.02 -37.33
CA VAL A 12 13.91 28.61 -36.29
C VAL A 12 14.06 30.13 -36.44
N ALA A 13 13.64 30.74 -37.56
CA ALA A 13 13.71 32.19 -37.77
C ALA A 13 12.39 32.96 -37.53
N GLY A 14 11.26 32.26 -37.35
CA GLY A 14 9.94 32.90 -37.15
C GLY A 14 9.56 33.21 -35.69
N ALA A 15 10.38 32.81 -34.71
CA ALA A 15 10.06 32.94 -33.28
C ALA A 15 10.77 34.10 -32.56
N CYS A 16 11.56 34.92 -33.28
CA CYS A 16 12.33 36.02 -32.67
C CYS A 16 11.75 37.43 -32.86
N ALA A 17 10.50 37.57 -33.31
CA ALA A 17 9.91 38.89 -33.59
C ALA A 17 8.51 39.11 -32.97
N VAL A 18 8.27 38.63 -31.75
CA VAL A 18 7.19 39.16 -30.88
C VAL A 18 7.65 39.12 -29.42
N ALA A 19 8.70 39.88 -29.09
CA ALA A 19 9.10 40.10 -27.70
C ALA A 19 9.65 41.52 -27.55
N CYS A 20 8.79 42.50 -27.79
CA CYS A 20 8.93 43.84 -27.24
C CYS A 20 7.64 44.16 -26.45
N GLY A 21 7.37 43.31 -25.46
CA GLY A 21 6.53 43.66 -24.32
C GLY A 21 7.44 44.29 -23.26
N ARG A 22 6.99 45.40 -22.67
CA ARG A 22 7.65 46.07 -21.52
C ARG A 22 8.01 45.05 -20.42
N PRO A 23 9.04 45.29 -19.58
CA PRO A 23 9.34 44.40 -18.47
C PRO A 23 8.16 44.45 -17.49
N GLN A 24 7.32 43.42 -17.54
CA GLN A 24 6.32 43.13 -16.52
C GLN A 24 7.10 42.55 -15.35
N ALA A 25 6.99 43.15 -14.16
CA ALA A 25 7.68 42.65 -12.96
C ALA A 25 7.49 41.13 -12.86
N ASP A 26 8.59 40.37 -12.74
CA ASP A 26 8.59 38.90 -12.74
C ASP A 26 7.57 38.38 -11.72
N GLU A 27 6.44 37.85 -12.22
CA GLU A 27 5.37 37.30 -11.40
C GLU A 27 5.90 36.05 -10.68
N VAL A 28 5.94 36.07 -9.34
CA VAL A 28 6.37 34.93 -8.53
C VAL A 28 5.25 33.90 -8.52
N VAL A 29 5.48 32.73 -9.11
CA VAL A 29 4.53 31.61 -9.10
C VAL A 29 4.95 30.61 -8.02
N LEU A 30 4.18 30.53 -6.95
CA LEU A 30 4.32 29.51 -5.91
C LEU A 30 3.39 28.33 -6.17
N THR A 31 3.85 27.14 -5.83
CA THR A 31 3.02 25.93 -5.77
C THR A 31 2.93 25.37 -4.36
N ILE A 32 1.74 24.93 -3.98
CA ILE A 32 1.49 24.28 -2.68
C ILE A 32 0.82 22.94 -2.92
N SER A 33 1.41 21.86 -2.44
CA SER A 33 0.71 20.58 -2.44
C SER A 33 -0.25 20.50 -1.28
N ALA A 34 -1.50 20.11 -1.57
CA ALA A 34 -2.52 19.97 -0.55
C ALA A 34 -3.57 18.91 -0.87
N SER A 35 -4.15 18.34 0.19
CA SER A 35 -5.29 17.44 0.12
C SER A 35 -6.57 18.20 -0.26
N ALA A 36 -7.50 17.47 -0.87
CA ALA A 36 -8.78 18.01 -1.33
C ALA A 36 -9.96 17.27 -0.69
N VAL A 37 -9.76 16.66 0.48
CA VAL A 37 -10.77 15.83 1.15
C VAL A 37 -11.86 16.74 1.70
N GLY A 38 -13.13 16.38 1.49
CA GLY A 38 -14.28 17.16 1.97
C GLY A 38 -14.23 18.62 1.49
N ALA A 39 -14.14 19.56 2.44
CA ALA A 39 -14.14 21.00 2.19
C ALA A 39 -12.73 21.63 2.15
N GLU A 40 -11.66 20.85 2.25
CA GLU A 40 -10.29 21.36 2.38
C GLU A 40 -9.85 22.23 1.20
N ALA A 41 -10.05 21.75 -0.04
CA ALA A 41 -9.67 22.49 -1.25
C ALA A 41 -10.39 23.85 -1.32
N ARG A 42 -11.68 23.88 -0.99
CA ARG A 42 -12.48 25.10 -0.95
C ARG A 42 -11.97 26.08 0.10
N ALA A 43 -11.61 25.58 1.29
CA ALA A 43 -11.04 26.40 2.36
C ALA A 43 -9.68 26.99 1.91
N LEU A 44 -8.79 26.16 1.38
CA LEU A 44 -7.48 26.58 0.89
C LEU A 44 -7.61 27.63 -0.21
N GLU A 45 -8.44 27.41 -1.24
CA GLU A 45 -8.64 28.39 -2.32
C GLU A 45 -9.09 29.77 -1.80
N ARG A 46 -9.99 29.81 -0.81
CA ARG A 46 -10.42 31.08 -0.20
C ARG A 46 -9.27 31.77 0.53
N GLN A 47 -8.44 31.00 1.23
CA GLN A 47 -7.26 31.50 1.93
C GLN A 47 -6.22 32.02 0.92
N LEU A 48 -5.92 31.26 -0.14
CA LEU A 48 -4.99 31.64 -1.20
C LEU A 48 -5.44 32.90 -1.95
N ARG A 49 -6.72 33.02 -2.32
CA ARG A 49 -7.26 34.26 -2.92
C ARG A 49 -7.05 35.48 -2.03
N ARG A 50 -7.14 35.33 -0.70
CA ARG A 50 -6.87 36.42 0.25
C ARG A 50 -5.39 36.73 0.41
N PHE A 51 -4.52 35.73 0.25
CA PHE A 51 -3.08 35.93 0.25
C PHE A 51 -2.64 36.70 -0.99
N VAL A 52 -3.06 36.24 -2.18
CA VAL A 52 -2.74 36.87 -3.48
C VAL A 52 -3.21 38.33 -3.54
N ARG A 53 -4.41 38.63 -3.02
CA ARG A 53 -4.89 40.03 -2.94
C ARG A 53 -4.00 40.95 -2.08
N ARG A 54 -3.23 40.40 -1.14
CA ARG A 54 -2.31 41.18 -0.29
C ARG A 54 -0.89 41.25 -0.83
N HIS A 55 -0.55 40.41 -1.82
CA HIS A 55 0.77 40.32 -2.42
C HIS A 55 0.65 40.48 -3.94
N PRO A 56 0.40 41.71 -4.43
CA PRO A 56 0.32 41.97 -5.87
C PRO A 56 1.67 41.62 -6.51
N GLY A 57 1.68 40.61 -7.38
CA GLY A 57 2.90 40.03 -7.98
C GLY A 57 3.18 38.58 -7.59
N VAL A 58 2.39 37.98 -6.68
CA VAL A 58 2.48 36.56 -6.34
C VAL A 58 1.24 35.82 -6.81
N ARG A 59 1.43 34.71 -7.53
CA ARG A 59 0.38 33.74 -7.89
C ARG A 59 0.64 32.44 -7.17
N VAL A 60 -0.41 31.83 -6.61
CA VAL A 60 -0.31 30.54 -5.92
C VAL A 60 -1.14 29.50 -6.64
N VAL A 61 -0.53 28.38 -7.00
CA VAL A 61 -1.15 27.27 -7.73
C VAL A 61 -1.19 26.03 -6.83
N PRO A 62 -2.37 25.59 -6.37
CA PRO A 62 -2.47 24.35 -5.60
C PRO A 62 -2.18 23.13 -6.49
N ARG A 63 -1.36 22.22 -5.99
CA ARG A 63 -1.09 20.90 -6.58
C ARG A 63 -1.92 19.86 -5.84
N ARG A 64 -2.86 19.26 -6.57
CA ARG A 64 -3.69 18.19 -6.02
C ARG A 64 -2.84 16.93 -5.83
N THR A 65 -2.89 16.36 -4.64
CA THR A 65 -2.20 15.12 -4.28
C THR A 65 -3.20 13.99 -4.07
N PRO A 66 -2.75 12.72 -4.03
CA PRO A 66 -3.58 11.61 -3.54
C PRO A 66 -4.18 11.91 -2.17
N ASP A 67 -5.40 11.44 -1.94
CA ASP A 67 -6.09 11.59 -0.65
C ASP A 67 -5.46 10.69 0.42
N ALA A 68 -5.08 9.47 0.03
CA ALA A 68 -4.38 8.50 0.87
C ALA A 68 -2.97 8.99 1.24
N ALA A 69 -2.66 8.99 2.53
CA ALA A 69 -1.43 9.56 3.07
C ALA A 69 -0.18 8.83 2.58
N ASP A 70 -0.21 7.49 2.50
CA ASP A 70 0.88 6.65 2.01
C ASP A 70 1.22 6.93 0.54
N GLN A 71 0.22 7.07 -0.33
CA GLN A 71 0.42 7.41 -1.74
C GLN A 71 1.00 8.83 -1.91
N ARG A 72 0.54 9.79 -1.09
CA ARG A 72 1.06 11.15 -1.07
C ARG A 72 2.52 11.19 -0.60
N HIS A 73 2.88 10.41 0.42
CA HIS A 73 4.25 10.24 0.88
C HIS A 73 5.16 9.73 -0.25
N GLN A 74 4.78 8.63 -0.91
CA GLN A 74 5.54 8.07 -2.03
C GLN A 74 5.78 9.09 -3.14
N LEU A 75 4.74 9.85 -3.51
CA LEU A 75 4.82 10.89 -4.53
C LEU A 75 5.85 11.97 -4.14
N TYR A 76 5.84 12.42 -2.89
CA TYR A 76 6.79 13.41 -2.40
C TYR A 76 8.22 12.87 -2.37
N VAL A 77 8.43 11.65 -1.87
CA VAL A 77 9.75 11.02 -1.86
C VAL A 77 10.31 10.93 -3.28
N GLN A 78 9.49 10.60 -4.28
CA GLN A 78 9.90 10.57 -5.69
C GLN A 78 10.30 11.96 -6.20
N TRP A 79 9.44 12.98 -5.99
CA TRP A 79 9.74 14.36 -6.41
C TRP A 79 11.03 14.88 -5.78
N LEU A 80 11.21 14.67 -4.48
CA LEU A 80 12.29 15.26 -3.71
C LEU A 80 13.62 14.51 -3.92
N ASN A 81 13.59 13.18 -4.14
CA ASN A 81 14.77 12.43 -4.62
C ASN A 81 15.21 12.89 -6.02
N ALA A 82 14.25 13.24 -6.90
CA ALA A 82 14.53 13.82 -8.21
C ALA A 82 14.94 15.30 -8.15
N ARG A 83 15.03 15.90 -6.95
CA ARG A 83 15.31 17.33 -6.71
C ARG A 83 14.34 18.26 -7.45
N ALA A 84 13.08 17.85 -7.55
CA ALA A 84 12.03 18.69 -8.11
C ALA A 84 11.89 19.99 -7.31
N ARG A 85 11.75 21.12 -8.02
CA ARG A 85 11.50 22.44 -7.41
C ARG A 85 10.02 22.66 -7.08
N ASP A 86 9.12 21.93 -7.73
CA ASP A 86 7.67 21.94 -7.53
C ASP A 86 7.26 20.67 -6.74
N PRO A 87 6.50 20.79 -5.62
CA PRO A 87 5.94 22.01 -5.04
C PRO A 87 6.92 22.82 -4.19
N ASP A 88 6.69 24.14 -4.07
CA ASP A 88 7.44 25.02 -3.16
C ASP A 88 7.10 24.77 -1.69
N ILE A 89 5.82 24.51 -1.41
CA ILE A 89 5.29 24.24 -0.07
C ILE A 89 4.65 22.86 -0.06
N LEU A 90 4.99 22.08 0.96
CA LEU A 90 4.53 20.72 1.16
C LEU A 90 3.56 20.66 2.34
N GLN A 91 2.32 20.19 2.12
CA GLN A 91 1.49 19.68 3.21
C GLN A 91 1.98 18.29 3.62
N LEU A 92 2.60 18.20 4.79
CA LEU A 92 3.10 16.96 5.38
C LEU A 92 2.12 16.39 6.40
N ASP A 93 2.03 15.06 6.50
CA ASP A 93 1.53 14.42 7.72
C ASP A 93 2.54 14.66 8.85
N VAL A 94 2.06 14.78 10.09
CA VAL A 94 2.88 15.06 11.28
C VAL A 94 4.01 14.06 11.51
N ILE A 95 3.90 12.84 10.98
CA ILE A 95 4.97 11.82 11.07
C ILE A 95 6.10 11.97 10.06
N TRP A 96 5.95 12.80 9.03
CA TRP A 96 6.93 12.89 7.94
C TRP A 96 8.04 13.92 8.18
N THR A 97 7.83 14.88 9.09
CA THR A 97 8.76 16.01 9.27
C THR A 97 10.19 15.54 9.55
N ALA A 98 10.37 14.56 10.44
CA ALA A 98 11.70 14.02 10.77
C ALA A 98 12.39 13.32 9.59
N GLU A 99 11.66 12.53 8.81
CA GLU A 99 12.17 11.85 7.62
C GLU A 99 12.63 12.86 6.57
N PHE A 100 11.77 13.82 6.25
CA PHE A 100 12.03 14.80 5.20
C PHE A 100 13.15 15.75 5.61
N ALA A 101 13.24 16.10 6.89
CA ALA A 101 14.33 16.88 7.46
C ALA A 101 15.66 16.12 7.38
N ALA A 102 15.69 14.85 7.82
CA ALA A 102 16.90 14.02 7.79
C ALA A 102 17.39 13.74 6.36
N ALA A 103 16.47 13.66 5.39
CA ALA A 103 16.77 13.52 3.97
C ALA A 103 17.28 14.83 3.33
N GLY A 104 17.14 15.97 4.00
CA GLY A 104 17.50 17.28 3.47
C GLY A 104 16.53 17.78 2.39
N TRP A 105 15.31 17.24 2.33
CA TRP A 105 14.31 17.62 1.34
C TRP A 105 13.51 18.87 1.70
N ILE A 106 13.46 19.22 2.99
CA ILE A 106 12.75 20.40 3.49
C ILE A 106 13.68 21.39 4.20
N LEU A 107 13.34 22.66 4.10
CA LEU A 107 14.14 23.77 4.57
C LEU A 107 13.95 24.01 6.08
N PRO A 108 15.03 24.20 6.87
CA PRO A 108 14.92 24.63 8.25
C PRO A 108 14.30 26.03 8.36
N LEU A 109 13.24 26.16 9.15
CA LEU A 109 12.45 27.38 9.30
C LEU A 109 12.97 28.34 10.37
N ASP A 110 13.90 27.92 11.24
CA ASP A 110 14.47 28.78 12.30
C ASP A 110 15.02 30.11 11.76
N ARG A 111 15.51 30.11 10.51
CA ARG A 111 16.03 31.30 9.82
C ARG A 111 15.01 32.42 9.63
N PHE A 112 13.71 32.09 9.66
CA PHE A 112 12.62 33.05 9.49
C PHE A 112 12.03 33.51 10.82
N ARG A 113 12.52 32.97 11.94
CA ARG A 113 12.08 33.31 13.31
C ARG A 113 10.55 33.24 13.51
N PRO A 114 9.90 32.11 13.19
CA PRO A 114 8.47 31.97 13.44
C PRO A 114 8.14 32.06 14.94
N ASP A 115 6.96 32.60 15.26
CA ASP A 115 6.45 32.64 16.64
C ASP A 115 5.94 31.26 17.08
N THR A 116 6.86 30.39 17.47
CA THR A 116 6.53 29.03 17.93
C THR A 116 5.80 29.01 19.27
N ALA A 117 5.92 30.06 20.08
CA ALA A 117 5.31 30.13 21.41
C ALA A 117 3.78 30.24 21.34
N ALA A 118 3.24 30.73 20.22
CA ALA A 118 1.81 30.85 20.02
C ALA A 118 1.12 29.56 19.53
N PHE A 119 1.87 28.45 19.39
CA PHE A 119 1.35 27.14 19.02
C PHE A 119 1.38 26.16 20.20
N LEU A 120 0.67 25.05 20.07
CA LEU A 120 0.69 23.96 21.05
C LEU A 120 2.10 23.33 21.12
N PRO A 121 2.71 23.18 22.30
CA PRO A 121 4.09 22.70 22.43
C PRO A 121 4.33 21.34 21.76
N ARG A 122 3.39 20.39 21.87
CA ARG A 122 3.49 19.05 21.28
C ARG A 122 3.46 19.04 19.75
N THR A 123 2.77 20.02 19.14
CA THR A 123 2.76 20.16 17.67
C THR A 123 4.10 20.69 17.16
N ILE A 124 4.70 21.64 17.89
CA ILE A 124 6.05 22.14 17.59
C ILE A 124 7.12 21.07 17.83
N GLU A 125 6.95 20.24 18.85
CA GLU A 125 7.84 19.10 19.11
C GLU A 125 7.88 18.14 17.92
N ALA A 126 6.73 17.84 17.31
CA ALA A 126 6.63 16.98 16.13
C ALA A 126 7.32 17.57 14.88
N ASP A 127 7.41 18.90 14.80
CA ASP A 127 8.03 19.63 13.69
C ASP A 127 9.54 19.89 13.87
N ARG A 128 10.11 19.40 14.98
CA ARG A 128 11.54 19.54 15.26
C ARG A 128 12.30 18.26 14.95
N TRP A 129 13.46 18.45 14.32
CA TRP A 129 14.44 17.40 14.11
C TRP A 129 15.83 17.93 14.46
N GLU A 130 16.58 17.22 15.31
CA GLU A 130 17.91 17.63 15.80
C GLU A 130 17.95 19.07 16.34
N GLY A 131 16.90 19.46 17.08
CA GLY A 131 16.77 20.79 17.70
C GLY A 131 16.31 21.91 16.76
N ARG A 132 16.22 21.67 15.45
CA ARG A 132 15.83 22.65 14.44
C ARG A 132 14.38 22.48 14.03
N LEU A 133 13.71 23.58 13.70
CA LEU A 133 12.32 23.57 13.22
C LEU A 133 12.27 23.41 11.70
N PHE A 134 11.44 22.53 11.18
CA PHE A 134 11.34 22.25 9.74
C PHE A 134 9.96 22.45 9.12
N ALA A 135 8.91 22.52 9.94
CA ALA A 135 7.55 22.80 9.51
C ALA A 135 6.83 23.70 10.52
N LEU A 136 5.67 24.23 10.13
CA LEU A 136 4.74 24.86 11.06
C LEU A 136 3.41 24.10 11.09
N PRO A 137 2.79 23.95 12.27
CA PRO A 137 1.60 23.14 12.42
C PRO A 137 0.37 23.87 11.91
N TRP A 138 -0.33 23.24 10.97
CA TRP A 138 -1.45 23.85 10.27
C TRP A 138 -2.79 23.57 10.94
N PHE A 139 -3.06 22.30 11.25
CA PHE A 139 -4.22 21.85 12.00
C PHE A 139 -3.90 20.53 12.69
N VAL A 140 -4.65 20.21 13.75
CA VAL A 140 -4.54 18.93 14.46
C VAL A 140 -5.76 18.06 14.23
N ASP A 141 -5.52 16.76 14.13
CA ASP A 141 -6.51 15.72 14.35
C ASP A 141 -6.15 14.96 15.62
N VAL A 142 -7.15 14.55 16.40
CA VAL A 142 -6.94 13.87 17.68
C VAL A 142 -7.94 12.74 17.84
N GLY A 143 -7.49 11.59 18.33
CA GLY A 143 -8.40 10.51 18.69
C GLY A 143 -9.29 10.91 19.87
N MET A 144 -10.60 10.65 19.75
CA MET A 144 -11.59 10.99 20.76
C MET A 144 -12.50 9.81 21.06
N LEU A 145 -13.00 9.76 22.29
CA LEU A 145 -14.05 8.83 22.69
C LEU A 145 -15.43 9.45 22.41
N TYR A 146 -16.16 8.85 21.49
CA TYR A 146 -17.56 9.13 21.23
C TYR A 146 -18.43 8.19 22.06
N TYR A 147 -19.52 8.72 22.60
CA TYR A 147 -20.48 7.95 23.40
C TYR A 147 -21.92 8.38 23.15
N ARG A 148 -22.87 7.49 23.42
CA ARG A 148 -24.30 7.73 23.30
C ARG A 148 -24.86 8.42 24.53
N THR A 149 -25.17 9.71 24.45
CA THR A 149 -25.65 10.52 25.59
C THR A 149 -27.05 10.10 26.06
N ASP A 150 -27.83 9.45 25.20
CA ASP A 150 -29.13 8.87 25.58
C ASP A 150 -29.01 7.53 26.32
N LEU A 151 -27.82 6.92 26.34
CA LEU A 151 -27.57 5.63 27.00
C LEU A 151 -26.60 5.75 28.19
N VAL A 152 -25.71 6.74 28.15
CA VAL A 152 -24.62 6.94 29.11
C VAL A 152 -24.62 8.42 29.50
N SER A 153 -24.84 8.70 30.78
CA SER A 153 -24.89 10.07 31.32
C SER A 153 -23.51 10.71 31.41
N GLU A 154 -22.51 9.95 31.86
CA GLU A 154 -21.13 10.42 32.02
C GLU A 154 -20.15 9.49 31.30
N PRO A 155 -19.18 10.02 30.55
CA PRO A 155 -18.21 9.21 29.83
C PRO A 155 -17.23 8.52 30.81
N PRO A 156 -16.79 7.29 30.52
CA PRO A 156 -15.88 6.55 31.38
C PRO A 156 -14.49 7.22 31.44
N ALA A 157 -13.93 7.35 32.65
CA ALA A 157 -12.60 7.91 32.85
C ALA A 157 -11.49 6.84 32.73
N THR A 158 -11.84 5.56 32.96
CA THR A 158 -10.88 4.44 32.97
C THR A 158 -11.26 3.32 32.00
N PHE A 159 -10.28 2.53 31.56
CA PHE A 159 -10.52 1.39 30.66
C PHE A 159 -11.41 0.31 31.29
N ASP A 160 -11.29 0.09 32.61
CA ASP A 160 -12.14 -0.85 33.34
C ASP A 160 -13.59 -0.35 33.41
N GLU A 161 -13.78 0.94 33.66
CA GLU A 161 -15.10 1.57 33.62
C GLU A 161 -15.72 1.52 32.22
N LEU A 162 -14.93 1.83 31.18
CA LEU A 162 -15.38 1.72 29.79
C LEU A 162 -15.89 0.31 29.50
N THR A 163 -15.13 -0.71 29.90
CA THR A 163 -15.48 -2.11 29.67
C THR A 163 -16.78 -2.47 30.37
N ARG A 164 -16.89 -2.14 31.67
CA ARG A 164 -18.06 -2.42 32.50
C ARG A 164 -19.32 -1.71 32.02
N VAL A 165 -19.24 -0.41 31.73
CA VAL A 165 -20.37 0.40 31.25
C VAL A 165 -20.81 -0.08 29.87
N ALA A 166 -19.86 -0.29 28.95
CA ALA A 166 -20.16 -0.76 27.61
C ALA A 166 -20.84 -2.13 27.62
N GLU A 167 -20.39 -3.06 28.48
CA GLU A 167 -21.03 -4.37 28.62
C GLU A 167 -22.45 -4.27 29.20
N ALA A 168 -22.64 -3.49 30.27
CA ALA A 168 -23.92 -3.32 30.92
C ALA A 168 -24.96 -2.67 29.99
N VAL A 169 -24.58 -1.58 29.31
CA VAL A 169 -25.47 -0.85 28.39
C VAL A 169 -25.78 -1.71 27.17
N ARG A 170 -24.78 -2.38 26.58
CA ARG A 170 -24.99 -3.27 25.43
C ARG A 170 -26.00 -4.36 25.75
N ARG A 171 -25.85 -5.04 26.89
CA ARG A 171 -26.79 -6.11 27.31
C ARG A 171 -28.18 -5.57 27.60
N ARG A 172 -28.28 -4.44 28.30
CA ARG A 172 -29.57 -3.82 28.67
C ARG A 172 -30.39 -3.39 27.45
N HIS A 173 -29.74 -2.85 26.44
CA HIS A 173 -30.39 -2.28 25.25
C HIS A 173 -30.36 -3.19 24.03
N GLY A 174 -29.82 -4.42 24.14
CA GLY A 174 -29.72 -5.36 23.04
C GLY A 174 -28.87 -4.84 21.86
N LEU A 175 -27.83 -4.06 22.14
CA LEU A 175 -26.95 -3.51 21.10
C LEU A 175 -25.95 -4.56 20.62
N ASP A 176 -25.48 -4.43 19.38
CA ASP A 176 -24.50 -5.35 18.83
C ASP A 176 -23.11 -5.17 19.48
N TYR A 177 -22.71 -3.91 19.75
CA TYR A 177 -21.33 -3.57 20.14
C TYR A 177 -21.28 -2.71 21.39
N GLY A 178 -20.32 -3.00 22.28
CA GLY A 178 -20.03 -2.13 23.42
C GLY A 178 -19.11 -0.99 23.00
N PHE A 179 -17.97 -1.33 22.40
CA PHE A 179 -16.96 -0.36 21.97
C PHE A 179 -16.42 -0.72 20.58
N VAL A 180 -16.28 0.25 19.69
CA VAL A 180 -15.75 0.05 18.34
C VAL A 180 -14.60 1.01 18.02
N TRP A 181 -13.59 0.52 17.31
CA TRP A 181 -12.37 1.26 16.98
C TRP A 181 -11.68 0.64 15.76
N GLN A 182 -10.60 1.28 15.31
CA GLN A 182 -9.88 0.93 14.09
C GLN A 182 -8.87 -0.22 14.35
N GLY A 183 -9.27 -1.46 14.04
CA GLY A 183 -8.47 -2.66 14.33
C GLY A 183 -7.84 -3.34 13.11
N ALA A 184 -8.06 -2.84 11.89
CA ALA A 184 -7.40 -3.37 10.69
C ALA A 184 -5.87 -3.20 10.74
N ARG A 185 -5.13 -3.97 9.93
CA ARG A 185 -3.67 -3.84 9.78
C ARG A 185 -3.30 -2.64 8.88
N TYR A 186 -3.22 -1.45 9.49
CA TYR A 186 -2.81 -0.18 8.87
C TYR A 186 -2.43 0.86 9.95
N GLU A 187 -2.02 2.06 9.56
CA GLU A 187 -1.56 3.12 10.49
C GLU A 187 -2.57 3.45 11.59
N GLY A 188 -3.88 3.41 11.32
CA GLY A 188 -4.90 3.70 12.34
C GLY A 188 -4.81 2.78 13.56
N LEU A 189 -4.40 1.52 13.39
CA LEU A 189 -4.17 0.61 14.52
C LEU A 189 -3.01 1.07 15.42
N VAL A 190 -1.95 1.63 14.84
CA VAL A 190 -0.82 2.19 15.62
C VAL A 190 -1.27 3.41 16.41
N THR A 191 -2.17 4.22 15.85
CA THR A 191 -2.76 5.37 16.59
C THR A 191 -3.61 4.92 17.78
N VAL A 192 -4.43 3.89 17.61
CA VAL A 192 -5.21 3.29 18.70
C VAL A 192 -4.28 2.68 19.75
N PHE A 193 -3.24 1.96 19.32
CA PHE A 193 -2.27 1.36 20.23
C PHE A 193 -1.49 2.42 21.03
N LEU A 194 -1.08 3.52 20.39
CA LEU A 194 -0.43 4.63 21.08
C LEU A 194 -1.29 5.16 22.24
N GLU A 195 -2.58 5.39 22.00
CA GLU A 195 -3.52 5.85 23.03
C GLU A 195 -3.63 4.88 24.21
N HIS A 196 -3.67 3.58 23.93
CA HIS A 196 -3.69 2.55 24.96
C HIS A 196 -2.37 2.47 25.71
N VAL A 197 -1.23 2.42 25.02
CA VAL A 197 0.10 2.34 25.64
C VAL A 197 0.32 3.51 26.60
N ARG A 198 0.01 4.73 26.17
CA ARG A 198 0.09 5.93 27.02
C ARG A 198 -0.97 5.93 28.13
N GLY A 199 -2.18 5.46 27.83
CA GLY A 199 -3.25 5.24 28.79
C GLY A 199 -2.89 4.22 29.88
N PHE A 200 -1.89 3.38 29.67
CA PHE A 200 -1.32 2.46 30.66
C PHE A 200 0.02 2.94 31.25
N GLY A 201 0.57 4.06 30.77
CA GLY A 201 1.81 4.69 31.26
C GLY A 201 3.07 4.42 30.41
N GLY A 202 3.01 3.50 29.45
CA GLY A 202 4.13 3.08 28.60
C GLY A 202 4.43 4.03 27.46
N ARG A 203 5.36 3.68 26.56
CA ARG A 203 5.66 4.41 25.31
C ARG A 203 6.05 3.44 24.21
N ILE A 204 5.92 3.86 22.94
CA ILE A 204 6.45 3.08 21.80
C ILE A 204 7.97 3.33 21.66
N LEU A 205 8.37 4.60 21.69
CA LEU A 205 9.75 5.05 21.58
C LEU A 205 10.00 6.10 22.67
N GLY A 206 11.06 5.92 23.44
CA GLY A 206 11.55 6.88 24.41
C GLY A 206 12.45 7.96 23.78
N PRO A 207 13.00 8.86 24.61
CA PRO A 207 14.04 9.80 24.19
C PRO A 207 15.22 9.10 23.52
N ASP A 208 15.92 9.81 22.62
CA ASP A 208 17.08 9.31 21.87
C ASP A 208 16.83 8.05 21.05
N GLN A 209 15.57 7.83 20.65
CA GLN A 209 15.12 6.66 19.89
C GLN A 209 15.32 5.32 20.62
N ARG A 210 15.25 5.32 21.96
CA ARG A 210 15.21 4.08 22.75
C ARG A 210 13.89 3.35 22.51
N VAL A 211 13.96 2.06 22.18
CA VAL A 211 12.77 1.21 21.95
C VAL A 211 12.19 0.76 23.28
N ASP A 212 10.99 1.25 23.60
CA ASP A 212 10.28 1.05 24.88
C ASP A 212 9.00 0.19 24.73
N VAL A 213 8.68 -0.23 23.49
CA VAL A 213 7.42 -0.90 23.16
C VAL A 213 7.27 -2.31 23.76
N ASP A 214 8.34 -2.90 24.28
CA ASP A 214 8.36 -4.18 24.99
C ASP A 214 8.22 -4.05 26.53
N GLY A 215 7.98 -2.83 27.04
CA GLY A 215 7.74 -2.59 28.47
C GLY A 215 6.43 -3.17 29.01
N ASP A 216 6.36 -3.37 30.32
CA ASP A 216 5.21 -4.01 30.99
C ASP A 216 3.89 -3.24 30.79
N GLU A 217 3.94 -1.91 30.71
CA GLU A 217 2.79 -1.07 30.42
C GLU A 217 2.27 -1.28 29.00
N ALA A 218 3.16 -1.46 28.02
CA ALA A 218 2.78 -1.73 26.64
C ALA A 218 2.19 -3.14 26.49
N VAL A 219 2.75 -4.13 27.20
CA VAL A 219 2.18 -5.47 27.30
C VAL A 219 0.79 -5.43 27.92
N ARG A 220 0.59 -4.71 29.03
CA ARG A 220 -0.74 -4.52 29.65
C ARG A 220 -1.73 -3.86 28.69
N ALA A 221 -1.31 -2.84 27.95
CA ALA A 221 -2.15 -2.18 26.96
C ALA A 221 -2.60 -3.14 25.85
N LEU A 222 -1.66 -3.90 25.26
CA LEU A 222 -1.99 -4.87 24.21
C LEU A 222 -2.86 -6.02 24.75
N THR A 223 -2.58 -6.50 25.97
CA THR A 223 -3.41 -7.50 26.65
C THR A 223 -4.84 -7.00 26.84
N TYR A 224 -5.02 -5.75 27.30
CA TYR A 224 -6.37 -5.15 27.39
C TYR A 224 -7.07 -5.11 26.04
N MET A 225 -6.37 -4.68 24.97
CA MET A 225 -6.95 -4.65 23.63
C MET A 225 -7.38 -6.05 23.16
N THR A 226 -6.54 -7.08 23.36
CA THR A 226 -6.86 -8.47 23.02
C THR A 226 -8.02 -9.02 23.87
N ASP A 227 -8.01 -8.78 25.18
CA ASP A 227 -9.07 -9.21 26.11
C ASP A 227 -10.41 -8.51 25.83
N SER A 228 -10.37 -7.27 25.36
CA SER A 228 -11.57 -6.49 24.97
C SER A 228 -12.33 -7.15 23.81
N ILE A 229 -11.59 -7.82 22.90
CA ILE A 229 -12.14 -8.53 21.75
C ILE A 229 -12.53 -9.96 22.14
N ARG A 230 -11.61 -10.71 22.76
CA ARG A 230 -11.72 -12.17 22.87
C ARG A 230 -12.38 -12.64 24.16
N ARG A 231 -12.07 -11.98 25.29
CA ARG A 231 -12.51 -12.40 26.63
C ARG A 231 -13.80 -11.72 27.04
N THR A 232 -13.77 -10.40 27.16
CA THR A 232 -14.93 -9.59 27.57
C THR A 232 -15.92 -9.40 26.41
N ARG A 233 -15.43 -9.52 25.17
CA ARG A 233 -16.19 -9.35 23.93
C ARG A 233 -16.91 -8.00 23.86
N VAL A 234 -16.45 -6.99 24.60
CA VAL A 234 -17.01 -5.64 24.56
C VAL A 234 -16.77 -4.98 23.21
N VAL A 235 -15.66 -5.35 22.57
CA VAL A 235 -15.30 -5.03 21.20
C VAL A 235 -15.62 -6.22 20.30
N PRO A 236 -16.28 -6.03 19.14
CA PRO A 236 -16.58 -7.13 18.23
C PRO A 236 -15.33 -7.56 17.45
N GLU A 237 -15.19 -8.86 17.14
CA GLU A 237 -14.09 -9.37 16.31
C GLU A 237 -13.99 -8.71 14.93
N SER A 238 -15.12 -8.20 14.39
CA SER A 238 -15.14 -7.51 13.10
C SER A 238 -14.24 -6.27 13.04
N VAL A 239 -13.90 -5.64 14.19
CA VAL A 239 -12.97 -4.48 14.21
C VAL A 239 -11.62 -4.81 13.58
N LEU A 240 -11.21 -6.09 13.58
CA LEU A 240 -9.94 -6.56 13.01
C LEU A 240 -9.84 -6.36 11.49
N THR A 241 -10.93 -5.95 10.86
CA THR A 241 -11.03 -5.57 9.44
C THR A 241 -11.46 -4.13 9.23
N TRP A 242 -11.73 -3.38 10.30
CA TRP A 242 -12.33 -2.06 10.26
C TRP A 242 -11.29 -0.94 10.30
N GLN A 243 -11.52 0.05 9.45
CA GLN A 243 -10.87 1.36 9.48
C GLN A 243 -11.85 2.38 10.08
N GLU A 244 -11.58 3.67 9.90
CA GLU A 244 -12.36 4.77 10.47
C GLU A 244 -13.85 4.70 10.10
N GLU A 245 -14.15 4.47 8.82
CA GLU A 245 -15.50 4.53 8.26
C GLU A 245 -16.38 3.38 8.75
N GLN A 246 -15.86 2.16 8.85
CA GLN A 246 -16.64 1.02 9.35
C GLN A 246 -16.99 1.18 10.84
N ALA A 247 -16.06 1.67 11.66
CA ALA A 247 -16.33 2.01 13.05
C ALA A 247 -17.38 3.15 13.15
N ARG A 248 -17.23 4.18 12.30
CA ARG A 248 -18.18 5.30 12.21
C ARG A 248 -19.58 4.84 11.83
N PHE A 249 -19.71 4.00 10.81
CA PHE A 249 -21.01 3.47 10.38
C PHE A 249 -21.66 2.58 11.44
N ALA A 250 -20.89 1.77 12.17
CA ALA A 250 -21.43 0.98 13.27
C ALA A 250 -22.04 1.88 14.37
N PHE A 251 -21.35 2.95 14.74
CA PHE A 251 -21.85 3.92 15.72
C PHE A 251 -23.01 4.76 15.17
N GLN A 252 -22.90 5.29 13.95
CA GLN A 252 -23.92 6.10 13.26
C GLN A 252 -25.26 5.38 13.12
N ASN A 253 -25.22 4.07 12.85
CA ASN A 253 -26.42 3.25 12.73
C ASN A 253 -26.99 2.81 14.09
N GLY A 254 -26.45 3.32 15.20
CA GLY A 254 -26.92 3.06 16.55
C GLY A 254 -26.56 1.67 17.08
N ARG A 255 -25.55 1.00 16.52
CA ARG A 255 -25.17 -0.38 16.88
C ARG A 255 -24.12 -0.47 17.99
N ALA A 256 -23.49 0.64 18.35
CA ALA A 256 -22.42 0.71 19.36
C ALA A 256 -22.71 1.70 20.49
N VAL A 257 -22.25 1.40 21.72
CA VAL A 257 -22.34 2.33 22.87
C VAL A 257 -21.26 3.40 22.80
N PHE A 258 -20.02 2.97 22.55
CA PHE A 258 -18.83 3.81 22.45
C PHE A 258 -18.12 3.61 21.12
N MET A 259 -17.43 4.66 20.66
CA MET A 259 -16.55 4.59 19.49
C MET A 259 -15.29 5.43 19.73
N ARG A 260 -14.12 4.92 19.34
CA ARG A 260 -12.93 5.77 19.17
C ARG A 260 -12.87 6.23 17.72
N ASN A 261 -12.80 7.54 17.46
CA ASN A 261 -12.63 8.08 16.11
C ASN A 261 -12.04 9.50 16.13
N TRP A 262 -11.86 10.07 14.94
CA TRP A 262 -11.33 11.41 14.70
C TRP A 262 -12.43 12.48 14.62
N PRO A 263 -12.11 13.79 14.75
CA PRO A 263 -13.09 14.87 14.83
C PRO A 263 -14.05 14.97 13.64
N TYR A 264 -13.61 14.60 12.44
CA TYR A 264 -14.46 14.63 11.23
C TYR A 264 -15.73 13.78 11.39
N ALA A 265 -15.73 12.77 12.25
CA ALA A 265 -16.87 11.89 12.45
C ALA A 265 -18.08 12.65 13.05
N TYR A 266 -17.84 13.64 13.92
CA TYR A 266 -18.92 14.32 14.64
C TYR A 266 -19.99 14.96 13.74
N PRO A 267 -19.65 15.84 12.76
CA PRO A 267 -20.67 16.43 11.88
C PRO A 267 -21.45 15.39 11.07
N LEU A 268 -20.87 14.22 10.78
CA LEU A 268 -21.56 13.13 10.09
C LEU A 268 -22.53 12.37 11.02
N LEU A 269 -22.17 12.26 12.30
CA LEU A 269 -23.01 11.64 13.33
C LEU A 269 -24.18 12.53 13.76
N GLU A 270 -24.03 13.85 13.62
CA GLU A 270 -25.07 14.84 13.93
C GLU A 270 -25.99 15.17 12.73
N ASP A 271 -25.76 14.60 11.55
CA ASP A 271 -26.63 14.77 10.37
C ASP A 271 -27.95 13.96 10.55
N PRO A 272 -29.10 14.61 10.82
CA PRO A 272 -30.36 13.89 11.08
C PRO A 272 -30.91 13.17 9.83
N ALA A 273 -30.45 13.52 8.63
CA ALA A 273 -30.88 12.85 7.41
C ALA A 273 -30.20 11.50 7.19
N LYS A 274 -29.04 11.26 7.83
CA LYS A 274 -28.19 10.08 7.60
C LYS A 274 -27.86 9.30 8.86
N SER A 275 -27.97 9.91 10.03
CA SER A 275 -27.54 9.34 11.31
C SER A 275 -28.72 8.97 12.20
N ARG A 276 -28.70 7.75 12.75
CA ARG A 276 -29.70 7.30 13.75
C ARG A 276 -29.42 7.81 15.15
N VAL A 277 -28.26 8.44 15.36
CA VAL A 277 -27.78 8.90 16.65
C VAL A 277 -27.65 10.42 16.73
N ALA A 278 -28.14 11.15 15.71
CA ALA A 278 -28.11 12.61 15.68
C ALA A 278 -28.80 13.21 16.92
N GLY A 279 -28.19 14.24 17.51
CA GLY A 279 -28.60 14.87 18.77
C GLY A 279 -28.30 14.04 20.02
N ARG A 280 -27.64 12.89 19.89
CA ARG A 280 -27.40 11.92 20.99
C ARG A 280 -25.93 11.50 21.08
N VAL A 281 -25.02 12.34 20.61
CA VAL A 281 -23.58 12.05 20.58
C VAL A 281 -22.83 12.97 21.53
N GLY A 282 -22.12 12.36 22.48
CA GLY A 282 -21.17 13.02 23.36
C GLY A 282 -19.74 12.70 22.95
N VAL A 283 -18.81 13.58 23.31
CA VAL A 283 -17.37 13.43 23.05
C VAL A 283 -16.59 13.65 24.33
N ALA A 284 -15.61 12.77 24.58
CA ALA A 284 -14.74 12.80 25.74
C ALA A 284 -13.29 12.45 25.36
N PRO A 285 -12.31 12.77 26.22
CA PRO A 285 -10.96 12.23 26.12
C PRO A 285 -10.97 10.69 26.19
N MET A 286 -9.94 10.05 25.62
CA MET A 286 -9.73 8.62 25.80
C MET A 286 -9.48 8.27 27.28
N PRO A 287 -9.97 7.12 27.76
CA PRO A 287 -9.77 6.71 29.15
C PRO A 287 -8.31 6.34 29.45
N ALA A 288 -7.96 6.27 30.73
CA ALA A 288 -6.65 5.82 31.19
C ALA A 288 -6.75 4.88 32.40
N ALA A 289 -5.81 3.94 32.52
CA ALA A 289 -5.66 3.13 33.71
C ALA A 289 -5.08 3.98 34.87
N PRO A 290 -5.24 3.55 36.14
CA PRO A 290 -4.53 4.19 37.27
C PRO A 290 -3.02 4.28 37.00
N GLY A 291 -2.44 5.48 37.19
CA GLY A 291 -1.04 5.77 36.87
C GLY A 291 -0.73 5.99 35.38
N GLY A 292 -1.71 5.81 34.50
CA GLY A 292 -1.60 6.10 33.08
C GLY A 292 -2.00 7.53 32.72
N ILE A 293 -1.87 7.87 31.43
CA ILE A 293 -2.11 9.23 30.91
C ILE A 293 -3.21 9.16 29.85
N SER A 294 -4.35 9.81 30.13
CA SER A 294 -5.38 10.05 29.12
C SER A 294 -4.79 10.95 28.03
N THR A 295 -4.66 10.39 26.82
CA THR A 295 -4.02 11.05 25.68
C THR A 295 -4.82 10.81 24.40
N ALA A 296 -4.42 11.47 23.32
CA ALA A 296 -4.89 11.23 21.98
C ALA A 296 -3.67 11.07 21.06
N ALA A 297 -3.77 10.21 20.05
CA ALA A 297 -2.76 10.21 19.01
C ALA A 297 -2.84 11.54 18.24
N LEU A 298 -1.74 12.30 18.22
CA LEU A 298 -1.67 13.54 17.44
C LEU A 298 -1.56 13.19 15.96
N GLY A 299 -2.59 13.55 15.21
CA GLY A 299 -2.66 13.60 13.75
C GLY A 299 -2.60 15.03 13.24
N GLY A 300 -3.10 15.23 12.03
CA GLY A 300 -3.14 16.54 11.37
C GLY A 300 -1.94 16.81 10.46
N SER A 301 -1.95 17.98 9.83
CA SER A 301 -0.96 18.34 8.81
C SER A 301 -0.07 19.51 9.22
N GLN A 302 1.16 19.45 8.72
CA GLN A 302 2.22 20.44 8.89
C GLN A 302 2.52 21.09 7.53
N LEU A 303 2.99 22.33 7.53
CA LEU A 303 3.43 23.03 6.32
C LEU A 303 4.95 23.18 6.34
N ALA A 304 5.62 22.53 5.39
CA ALA A 304 7.06 22.59 5.20
C ALA A 304 7.41 23.28 3.87
N ILE A 305 8.63 23.81 3.77
CA ILE A 305 9.12 24.45 2.54
C ILE A 305 10.12 23.50 1.87
N ASN A 306 9.95 23.25 0.58
CA ASN A 306 10.88 22.45 -0.22
C ASN A 306 12.28 23.08 -0.19
N ALA A 307 13.31 22.30 0.13
CA ALA A 307 14.70 22.78 0.19
C ALA A 307 15.23 23.29 -1.17
N HIS A 308 14.57 22.92 -2.27
CA HIS A 308 14.94 23.28 -3.64
C HIS A 308 14.09 24.42 -4.25
N THR A 309 13.20 25.06 -3.48
CA THR A 309 12.44 26.23 -3.95
C THR A 309 13.35 27.40 -4.33
N GLU A 310 12.96 28.16 -5.35
CA GLU A 310 13.61 29.42 -5.73
C GLU A 310 13.11 30.62 -4.91
N HIS A 311 11.98 30.47 -4.22
CA HIS A 311 11.27 31.57 -3.56
C HIS A 311 11.06 31.31 -2.05
N PRO A 312 12.11 30.95 -1.27
CA PRO A 312 11.95 30.48 0.10
C PRO A 312 11.34 31.53 1.05
N ARG A 313 11.57 32.84 0.79
CA ARG A 313 10.99 33.93 1.59
C ARG A 313 9.48 34.04 1.37
N VAL A 314 9.05 34.12 0.10
CA VAL A 314 7.62 34.24 -0.24
C VAL A 314 6.86 32.96 0.12
N ALA A 315 7.50 31.78 -0.01
CA ALA A 315 6.96 30.52 0.48
C ALA A 315 6.71 30.56 1.99
N PHE A 316 7.67 31.06 2.78
CA PHE A 316 7.48 31.23 4.22
C PHE A 316 6.39 32.24 4.57
N GLU A 317 6.28 33.36 3.85
CA GLU A 317 5.18 34.32 4.04
C GLU A 317 3.80 33.68 3.85
N LEU A 318 3.67 32.77 2.88
CA LEU A 318 2.44 32.00 2.68
C LEU A 318 2.20 30.99 3.81
N VAL A 319 3.23 30.26 4.24
CA VAL A 319 3.13 29.32 5.38
C VAL A 319 2.73 30.05 6.67
N ASP A 320 3.37 31.18 6.99
CA ASP A 320 3.00 32.02 8.13
C ASP A 320 1.55 32.53 7.98
N PHE A 321 1.18 33.02 6.79
CA PHE A 321 -0.19 33.47 6.54
C PHE A 321 -1.23 32.39 6.79
N LEU A 322 -1.03 31.18 6.26
CA LEU A 322 -1.96 30.05 6.40
C LEU A 322 -2.08 29.55 7.84
N THR A 323 -1.08 29.82 8.68
CA THR A 323 -1.04 29.42 10.08
C THR A 323 -1.46 30.53 11.06
N ARG A 324 -2.00 31.65 10.58
CA ARG A 324 -2.53 32.74 11.42
C ARG A 324 -3.93 32.42 11.99
N PRO A 325 -4.30 33.02 13.15
CA PRO A 325 -5.56 32.74 13.84
C PRO A 325 -6.81 32.75 12.93
N ARG A 326 -6.97 33.80 12.11
CA ARG A 326 -8.11 33.93 11.17
C ARG A 326 -8.19 32.80 10.14
N GLN A 327 -7.04 32.31 9.63
CA GLN A 327 -7.07 31.24 8.63
C GLN A 327 -7.44 29.90 9.29
N MET A 328 -6.90 29.63 10.49
CA MET A 328 -7.22 28.44 11.26
C MET A 328 -8.68 28.42 11.73
N ALA A 329 -9.22 29.53 12.23
CA ALA A 329 -10.62 29.63 12.64
C ALA A 329 -11.58 29.34 11.47
N GLU A 330 -11.28 29.87 10.28
CA GLU A 330 -12.07 29.55 9.09
C GLU A 330 -11.95 28.08 8.68
N ARG A 331 -10.76 27.49 8.78
CA ARG A 331 -10.56 26.07 8.48
C ARG A 331 -11.33 25.19 9.47
N ALA A 332 -11.30 25.52 10.76
CA ALA A 332 -12.10 24.87 11.79
C ALA A 332 -13.59 24.92 11.45
N ARG A 333 -14.11 26.09 11.06
CA ARG A 333 -15.52 26.26 10.71
C ARG A 333 -15.97 25.52 9.45
N LEU A 334 -15.15 25.57 8.39
CA LEU A 334 -15.53 25.03 7.08
C LEU A 334 -15.26 23.54 6.95
N VAL A 335 -14.20 23.06 7.61
CA VAL A 335 -13.66 21.70 7.45
C VAL A 335 -13.87 20.86 8.71
N GLY A 336 -13.96 21.48 9.90
CA GLY A 336 -14.04 20.78 11.18
C GLY A 336 -12.68 20.42 11.79
N GLN A 337 -11.57 20.96 11.25
CA GLN A 337 -10.21 20.67 11.70
C GLN A 337 -9.74 21.61 12.80
N TYR A 338 -9.11 21.07 13.82
CA TYR A 338 -8.87 21.80 15.06
C TYR A 338 -7.63 22.71 14.95
N PRO A 339 -7.68 23.96 15.47
CA PRO A 339 -6.54 24.86 15.41
C PRO A 339 -5.33 24.40 16.23
N THR A 340 -4.12 24.73 15.77
CA THR A 340 -2.87 24.42 16.51
C THR A 340 -2.44 25.53 17.47
N ARG A 341 -3.21 26.62 17.56
CA ARG A 341 -2.96 27.75 18.47
C ARG A 341 -3.93 27.71 19.66
N PRO A 342 -3.46 27.60 20.91
CA PRO A 342 -4.33 27.41 22.08
C PRO A 342 -5.25 28.61 22.36
N ALA A 343 -4.81 29.84 22.07
CA ALA A 343 -5.58 31.06 22.30
C ALA A 343 -6.91 31.10 21.51
N LEU A 344 -6.99 30.36 20.40
CA LEU A 344 -8.19 30.29 19.57
C LEU A 344 -9.34 29.55 20.29
N TYR A 345 -9.06 28.62 21.20
CA TYR A 345 -10.11 27.89 21.91
C TYR A 345 -10.86 28.74 22.94
N ASP A 346 -10.33 29.91 23.29
CA ASP A 346 -10.98 30.89 24.17
C ASP A 346 -11.82 31.91 23.37
N ASP A 347 -11.69 31.92 22.04
CA ASP A 347 -12.38 32.83 21.14
C ASP A 347 -13.87 32.47 21.02
N ALA A 348 -14.74 33.48 21.09
CA ALA A 348 -16.17 33.32 20.86
C ALA A 348 -16.47 32.83 19.44
N GLU A 349 -15.67 33.22 18.44
CA GLU A 349 -15.85 32.81 17.04
C GLU A 349 -15.70 31.30 16.83
N LEU A 350 -14.98 30.59 17.70
CA LEU A 350 -14.78 29.15 17.61
C LEU A 350 -15.86 28.32 18.30
N ARG A 351 -16.69 28.93 19.16
CA ARG A 351 -17.81 28.24 19.83
C ARG A 351 -18.81 27.66 18.84
N ASP A 352 -19.08 28.40 17.76
CA ASP A 352 -20.03 27.99 16.72
C ASP A 352 -19.35 27.28 15.54
N ALA A 353 -18.01 27.16 15.56
CA ALA A 353 -17.22 26.61 14.47
C ALA A 353 -16.74 25.18 14.74
N LEU A 354 -16.51 24.82 16.01
CA LEU A 354 -16.11 23.47 16.38
C LEU A 354 -17.33 22.57 16.54
N ALA A 355 -17.12 21.32 16.16
CA ALA A 355 -18.09 20.26 16.34
C ALA A 355 -18.40 19.97 17.82
N ILE A 356 -17.47 20.31 18.73
CA ILE A 356 -17.62 20.11 20.18
C ILE A 356 -17.28 21.40 20.93
N ASP A 357 -17.71 21.48 22.19
CA ASP A 357 -17.36 22.57 23.09
C ASP A 357 -15.84 22.88 23.05
N PRO A 358 -15.43 24.13 22.76
CA PRO A 358 -14.02 24.49 22.62
C PRO A 358 -13.16 24.16 23.83
N ARG A 359 -13.71 24.22 25.06
CA ARG A 359 -12.96 23.85 26.27
C ARG A 359 -12.66 22.35 26.29
N THR A 360 -13.62 21.54 25.86
CA THR A 360 -13.46 20.09 25.71
C THR A 360 -12.46 19.75 24.61
N ALA A 361 -12.55 20.41 23.45
CA ALA A 361 -11.57 20.27 22.38
C ALA A 361 -10.15 20.62 22.86
N ARG A 362 -9.98 21.75 23.57
CA ARG A 362 -8.71 22.18 24.14
C ARG A 362 -8.11 21.13 25.08
N ARG A 363 -8.90 20.57 26.00
CA ARG A 363 -8.44 19.53 26.94
C ARG A 363 -7.91 18.27 26.25
N ILE A 364 -8.50 17.90 25.11
CA ILE A 364 -8.06 16.73 24.32
C ILE A 364 -6.78 17.09 23.56
N VAL A 365 -6.79 18.22 22.86
CA VAL A 365 -5.71 18.67 21.98
C VAL A 365 -4.42 18.97 22.75
N GLU A 366 -4.49 19.59 23.93
CA GLU A 366 -3.30 19.88 24.76
C GLU A 366 -2.61 18.61 25.28
N LYS A 367 -3.33 17.48 25.36
CA LYS A 367 -2.83 16.19 25.82
C LYS A 367 -2.44 15.24 24.68
N ALA A 368 -2.64 15.64 23.43
CA ALA A 368 -2.31 14.82 22.27
C ALA A 368 -0.79 14.60 22.17
N GLU A 369 -0.38 13.37 21.89
CA GLU A 369 1.02 12.97 21.81
C GLU A 369 1.39 12.61 20.37
N PRO A 370 2.49 13.16 19.81
CA PRO A 370 2.97 12.73 18.51
C PRO A 370 3.30 11.25 18.51
N ARG A 371 3.09 10.62 17.35
CA ARG A 371 3.73 9.33 17.07
C ARG A 371 5.26 9.51 17.12
N PRO A 372 6.03 8.43 17.35
CA PRO A 372 7.49 8.51 17.44
C PRO A 372 8.13 9.35 16.32
N VAL A 373 8.78 10.45 16.71
CA VAL A 373 9.47 11.36 15.80
C VAL A 373 10.79 10.71 15.37
N SER A 374 10.76 10.00 14.24
CA SER A 374 11.93 9.31 13.69
C SER A 374 11.91 9.33 12.16
N PRO A 375 13.07 9.50 11.49
CA PRO A 375 13.19 9.44 10.04
C PRO A 375 12.81 8.09 9.43
N VAL A 376 12.70 7.05 10.25
CA VAL A 376 12.34 5.70 9.81
C VAL A 376 10.99 5.25 10.36
N TYR A 377 10.15 6.20 10.83
CA TYR A 377 8.88 5.91 11.48
C TYR A 377 7.98 4.99 10.66
N THR A 378 7.85 5.21 9.34
CA THR A 378 6.99 4.40 8.47
C THR A 378 7.33 2.90 8.54
N GLU A 379 8.62 2.55 8.61
CA GLU A 379 9.05 1.15 8.77
C GLU A 379 8.74 0.62 10.17
N LEU A 380 8.98 1.43 11.21
CA LEU A 380 8.66 1.07 12.58
C LEU A 380 7.15 0.84 12.76
N SER A 381 6.32 1.67 12.12
CA SER A 381 4.87 1.55 12.13
C SER A 381 4.42 0.28 11.44
N GLU A 382 4.90 -0.06 10.24
CA GLU A 382 4.50 -1.30 9.56
C GLU A 382 4.85 -2.55 10.39
N LEU A 383 6.06 -2.60 10.97
CA LEU A 383 6.48 -3.69 11.86
C LEU A 383 5.52 -3.83 13.05
N LEU A 384 5.14 -2.71 13.67
CA LEU A 384 4.16 -2.70 14.75
C LEU A 384 2.78 -3.14 14.27
N GLN A 385 2.29 -2.65 13.13
CA GLN A 385 1.00 -3.05 12.57
C GLN A 385 0.89 -4.56 12.41
N VAL A 386 1.94 -5.21 11.87
CA VAL A 386 1.99 -6.66 11.72
C VAL A 386 1.91 -7.34 13.09
N ARG A 387 2.77 -6.97 14.04
CA ARG A 387 2.88 -7.64 15.35
C ARG A 387 1.64 -7.42 16.22
N LEU A 388 1.11 -6.20 16.24
CA LEU A 388 -0.14 -5.87 16.93
C LEU A 388 -1.31 -6.65 16.34
N HIS A 389 -1.46 -6.70 15.01
CA HIS A 389 -2.57 -7.40 14.38
C HIS A 389 -2.49 -8.93 14.61
N ARG A 390 -1.29 -9.51 14.61
CA ARG A 390 -1.07 -10.92 14.97
C ARG A 390 -1.51 -11.22 16.41
N ALA A 391 -1.22 -10.32 17.35
CA ALA A 391 -1.68 -10.48 18.73
C ALA A 391 -3.21 -10.37 18.85
N LEU A 392 -3.81 -9.35 18.21
CA LEU A 392 -5.25 -9.12 18.26
C LEU A 392 -6.07 -10.23 17.58
N THR A 393 -5.52 -10.87 16.54
CA THR A 393 -6.12 -12.02 15.87
C THR A 393 -5.84 -13.37 16.57
N GLY A 394 -5.07 -13.35 17.67
CA GLY A 394 -4.72 -14.54 18.45
C GLY A 394 -3.66 -15.44 17.80
N GLN A 395 -2.90 -14.93 16.82
CA GLN A 395 -1.79 -15.64 16.19
C GLN A 395 -0.52 -15.63 17.06
N GLU A 396 -0.37 -14.63 17.93
CA GLU A 396 0.74 -14.48 18.87
C GLU A 396 0.23 -13.97 20.23
N GLU A 397 0.92 -14.31 21.32
CA GLU A 397 0.64 -13.71 22.62
C GLU A 397 1.18 -12.26 22.71
N PRO A 398 0.55 -11.34 23.46
CA PRO A 398 0.92 -9.93 23.52
C PRO A 398 2.41 -9.66 23.82
N ARG A 399 2.97 -10.33 24.84
CA ARG A 399 4.38 -10.11 25.23
C ARG A 399 5.37 -10.57 24.15
N PRO A 400 5.34 -11.82 23.66
CA PRO A 400 6.20 -12.23 22.55
C PRO A 400 6.07 -11.35 21.30
N ALA A 401 4.86 -10.89 20.96
CA ALA A 401 4.63 -10.01 19.82
C ALA A 401 5.36 -8.68 19.96
N LEU A 402 5.29 -8.03 21.13
CA LEU A 402 5.97 -6.76 21.41
C LEU A 402 7.48 -6.91 21.54
N GLU A 403 7.98 -8.01 22.14
CA GLU A 403 9.41 -8.30 22.18
C GLU A 403 10.00 -8.52 20.78
N ALA A 404 9.25 -9.19 19.90
CA ALA A 404 9.63 -9.35 18.49
C ALA A 404 9.64 -8.01 17.76
N ALA A 405 8.59 -7.19 17.92
CA ALA A 405 8.53 -5.84 17.38
C ALA A 405 9.73 -5.01 17.84
N ALA A 406 10.05 -5.04 19.15
CA ALA A 406 11.15 -4.28 19.71
C ALA A 406 12.51 -4.71 19.14
N ARG A 407 12.75 -6.01 18.97
CA ARG A 407 13.98 -6.52 18.31
C ARG A 407 14.11 -6.03 16.87
N GLU A 408 13.03 -6.06 16.10
CA GLU A 408 13.00 -5.61 14.70
C GLU A 408 13.19 -4.10 14.60
N MET A 409 12.51 -3.31 15.43
CA MET A 409 12.67 -1.87 15.52
C MET A 409 14.12 -1.48 15.87
N ARG A 410 14.76 -2.16 16.83
CA ARG A 410 16.18 -1.93 17.18
C ARG A 410 17.11 -2.17 15.99
N ARG A 411 16.83 -3.19 15.15
CA ARG A 411 17.61 -3.47 13.93
C ARG A 411 17.45 -2.37 12.89
N VAL A 412 16.23 -1.90 12.64
CA VAL A 412 15.95 -0.80 11.70
C VAL A 412 16.62 0.50 12.13
N LEU A 413 16.52 0.85 13.41
CA LEU A 413 17.20 2.02 13.96
C LEU A 413 18.72 1.90 13.81
N ALA A 414 19.28 0.70 14.04
CA ALA A 414 20.70 0.46 13.87
C ALA A 414 21.16 0.60 12.41
N SER A 415 20.42 0.07 11.44
CA SER A 415 20.76 0.18 10.01
C SER A 415 20.66 1.63 9.51
N ALA A 416 19.73 2.41 10.04
CA ALA A 416 19.56 3.84 9.76
C ALA A 416 20.64 4.75 10.38
N ARG A 417 21.56 4.16 11.17
CA ARG A 417 22.55 4.85 12.02
C ARG A 417 21.88 5.85 12.98
N LEU A 418 20.78 5.41 13.59
CA LEU A 418 20.03 6.14 14.61
C LEU A 418 20.16 5.44 15.97
N GLY A 419 19.97 6.20 17.06
CA GLY A 419 20.08 5.72 18.45
C GLY A 419 21.27 6.29 19.25
N PRO A 420 21.39 5.97 20.55
CA PRO A 420 22.36 6.59 21.45
C PRO A 420 23.82 6.41 20.99
N GLY A 421 24.58 7.51 20.89
CA GLY A 421 26.05 7.49 20.75
C GLY A 421 26.64 7.25 19.36
N ARG A 422 25.91 7.49 18.26
CA ARG A 422 26.40 7.18 16.90
C ARG A 422 26.54 8.42 15.99
N PRO A 423 27.77 8.89 15.69
CA PRO A 423 27.99 9.97 14.73
C PRO A 423 27.79 9.49 13.28
N ARG A 424 27.15 10.33 12.44
CA ARG A 424 26.96 10.07 11.01
C ARG A 424 28.19 10.53 10.22
N ALA A 425 28.93 9.59 9.62
CA ALA A 425 29.98 9.90 8.66
C ALA A 425 29.38 10.29 7.29
N ALA A 426 29.97 11.30 6.65
CA ALA A 426 29.57 11.83 5.35
C ALA A 426 29.62 10.77 4.25
N VAL A 427 28.54 10.67 3.47
CA VAL A 427 28.46 9.80 2.30
C VAL A 427 29.17 10.44 1.11
N ARG A 428 30.19 9.76 0.61
CA ARG A 428 30.79 10.04 -0.70
C ARG A 428 29.82 9.61 -1.79
N THR A 429 29.27 10.58 -2.50
CA THR A 429 28.41 10.36 -3.67
C THR A 429 29.27 9.95 -4.87
N GLY A 430 29.20 8.67 -5.25
CA GLY A 430 29.87 8.14 -6.44
C GLY A 430 29.13 8.55 -7.71
N ALA A 431 29.35 9.78 -8.18
CA ALA A 431 28.82 10.28 -9.46
C ALA A 431 29.37 9.57 -10.72
N GLY A 432 30.30 8.62 -10.56
CA GLY A 432 31.01 7.97 -11.68
C GLY A 432 30.34 6.73 -12.31
N ARG A 433 29.13 6.32 -11.91
CA ARG A 433 28.63 4.96 -12.23
C ARG A 433 27.59 4.86 -13.36
N VAL A 434 26.99 5.97 -13.79
CA VAL A 434 26.06 5.96 -14.95
C VAL A 434 26.79 5.56 -16.24
N ALA A 435 28.07 5.93 -16.38
CA ALA A 435 28.90 5.53 -17.52
C ALA A 435 29.19 4.02 -17.56
N ALA A 436 29.32 3.36 -16.39
CA ALA A 436 29.59 1.92 -16.31
C ALA A 436 28.38 1.08 -16.71
N THR A 437 27.16 1.51 -16.35
CA THR A 437 25.91 0.85 -16.74
C THR A 437 25.66 0.94 -18.24
N VAL A 438 25.94 2.11 -18.85
CA VAL A 438 25.87 2.27 -20.32
C VAL A 438 26.93 1.41 -21.03
N LEU A 439 28.14 1.31 -20.48
CA LEU A 439 29.21 0.46 -21.03
C LEU A 439 28.85 -1.04 -20.96
N LEU A 440 28.25 -1.50 -19.86
CA LEU A 440 27.83 -2.89 -19.70
C LEU A 440 26.70 -3.29 -20.65
N LEU A 441 25.78 -2.37 -20.96
CA LEU A 441 24.71 -2.61 -21.95
C LEU A 441 25.27 -2.67 -23.37
N LEU A 442 26.26 -1.84 -23.71
CA LEU A 442 26.98 -1.91 -24.98
C LEU A 442 27.77 -3.22 -25.09
N CYS A 443 28.44 -3.66 -24.03
CA CYS A 443 29.13 -4.95 -23.98
C CYS A 443 28.15 -6.13 -24.09
N GLY A 444 26.98 -6.08 -23.45
CA GLY A 444 25.93 -7.09 -23.57
C GLY A 444 25.38 -7.22 -24.99
N ALA A 445 25.14 -6.09 -25.66
CA ALA A 445 24.76 -6.07 -27.08
C ALA A 445 25.86 -6.66 -27.98
N LEU A 446 27.13 -6.34 -27.71
CA LEU A 446 28.28 -6.90 -28.45
C LEU A 446 28.47 -8.40 -28.19
N ILE A 447 28.21 -8.89 -26.98
CA ILE A 447 28.25 -10.32 -26.63
C ILE A 447 27.12 -11.09 -27.31
N LEU A 448 25.90 -10.52 -27.39
CA LEU A 448 24.80 -11.12 -28.14
C LEU A 448 25.10 -11.20 -29.64
N VAL A 449 25.72 -10.16 -30.21
CA VAL A 449 26.21 -10.18 -31.60
C VAL A 449 27.33 -11.23 -31.78
N TRP A 450 28.21 -11.39 -30.79
CA TRP A 450 29.29 -12.37 -30.82
C TRP A 450 28.80 -13.82 -30.64
N LEU A 451 27.83 -14.06 -29.76
CA LEU A 451 27.17 -15.37 -29.57
C LEU A 451 26.33 -15.75 -30.79
N ALA A 452 25.60 -14.81 -31.39
CA ALA A 452 24.89 -15.02 -32.66
C ALA A 452 25.84 -15.38 -33.81
N ARG A 453 27.10 -14.93 -33.75
CA ARG A 453 28.16 -15.31 -34.70
C ARG A 453 28.83 -16.64 -34.37
N ARG A 454 28.80 -17.10 -33.11
CA ARG A 454 29.42 -18.35 -32.64
C ARG A 454 28.50 -19.58 -32.66
N GLY A 455 27.18 -19.40 -32.70
CA GLY A 455 26.21 -20.50 -32.75
C GLY A 455 26.16 -21.31 -34.05
N ARG A 456 27.05 -21.05 -35.03
CA ARG A 456 27.20 -21.89 -36.23
C ARG A 456 28.24 -22.96 -35.97
N ALA A 457 27.79 -24.21 -35.90
CA ALA A 457 28.64 -25.39 -35.68
C ALA A 457 29.78 -25.47 -36.72
N PRO A 458 30.98 -25.99 -36.36
CA PRO A 458 32.14 -26.02 -37.26
C PRO A 458 32.05 -27.02 -38.44
N GLY A 459 30.89 -27.63 -38.71
CA GLY A 459 30.76 -28.80 -39.59
C GLY A 459 30.33 -28.53 -41.04
N GLU A 460 29.71 -27.40 -41.37
CA GLU A 460 29.21 -27.13 -42.72
C GLU A 460 29.78 -25.83 -43.27
N ARG A 461 31.07 -25.86 -43.64
CA ARG A 461 31.61 -24.90 -44.60
C ARG A 461 31.31 -25.39 -46.01
N ALA A 462 30.03 -25.39 -46.40
CA ALA A 462 29.71 -25.13 -47.79
C ALA A 462 30.02 -23.64 -48.00
N ALA A 463 31.08 -23.35 -48.75
CA ALA A 463 31.45 -22.00 -49.14
C ALA A 463 30.37 -21.42 -50.07
N VAL A 464 29.24 -21.01 -49.51
CA VAL A 464 28.38 -20.03 -50.17
C VAL A 464 29.08 -18.70 -49.98
N VAL A 465 29.81 -18.28 -51.03
CA VAL A 465 30.27 -16.91 -51.17
C VAL A 465 29.01 -16.05 -51.17
N ALA A 466 28.63 -15.55 -50.00
CA ALA A 466 27.49 -14.66 -49.87
C ALA A 466 27.70 -13.49 -50.84
N THR A 467 26.86 -13.42 -51.86
CA THR A 467 26.94 -12.36 -52.86
C THR A 467 26.78 -11.01 -52.16
N GLY A 468 27.34 -9.93 -52.72
CA GLY A 468 27.17 -8.58 -52.14
C GLY A 468 25.70 -8.17 -51.93
N ALA A 469 24.76 -8.84 -52.60
CA ALA A 469 23.32 -8.71 -52.43
C ALA A 469 22.81 -9.33 -51.12
N GLU A 470 23.18 -10.57 -50.78
CA GLU A 470 22.76 -11.24 -49.53
C GLU A 470 23.24 -10.50 -48.28
N ALA A 471 24.48 -9.98 -48.32
CA ALA A 471 25.01 -9.16 -47.23
C ALA A 471 24.26 -7.81 -47.09
N ARG A 472 23.72 -7.29 -48.19
CA ARG A 472 22.94 -6.04 -48.22
C ARG A 472 21.52 -6.28 -47.73
N GLU A 473 20.90 -7.40 -48.10
CA GLU A 473 19.60 -7.84 -47.59
C GLU A 473 19.63 -8.13 -46.10
N ALA A 474 20.66 -8.82 -45.60
CA ALA A 474 20.84 -9.06 -44.17
C ALA A 474 20.98 -7.75 -43.38
N ARG A 475 21.72 -6.76 -43.90
CA ARG A 475 21.82 -5.42 -43.28
C ARG A 475 20.50 -4.68 -43.28
N LEU A 476 19.72 -4.78 -44.37
CA LEU A 476 18.39 -4.19 -44.47
C LEU A 476 17.42 -4.82 -43.46
N ALA A 477 17.46 -6.16 -43.31
CA ALA A 477 16.68 -6.89 -42.31
C ALA A 477 17.01 -6.46 -40.88
N TRP A 478 18.30 -6.35 -40.53
CA TRP A 478 18.72 -5.82 -39.23
C TRP A 478 18.30 -4.36 -39.03
N ALA A 479 18.33 -3.53 -40.07
CA ALA A 479 17.88 -2.14 -39.99
C ALA A 479 16.37 -2.04 -39.71
N PHE A 480 15.54 -2.94 -40.27
CA PHE A 480 14.11 -3.00 -39.97
C PHE A 480 13.80 -3.59 -38.59
N LEU A 481 14.61 -4.52 -38.09
CA LEU A 481 14.46 -5.06 -36.73
C LEU A 481 14.98 -4.11 -35.66
N LEU A 482 15.90 -3.21 -35.99
CA LEU A 482 16.58 -2.35 -35.02
C LEU A 482 15.62 -1.53 -34.15
N PRO A 483 14.55 -0.87 -34.66
CA PRO A 483 13.62 -0.12 -33.82
C PRO A 483 12.89 -1.02 -32.79
N ALA A 484 12.47 -2.22 -33.20
CA ALA A 484 11.81 -3.17 -32.31
C ALA A 484 12.79 -3.71 -31.24
N LEU A 485 14.02 -4.05 -31.65
CA LEU A 485 15.06 -4.50 -30.72
C LEU A 485 15.48 -3.41 -29.73
N LEU A 486 15.57 -2.15 -30.18
CA LEU A 486 15.83 -1.01 -29.31
C LEU A 486 14.69 -0.80 -28.32
N ALA A 487 13.43 -0.89 -28.76
CA ALA A 487 12.29 -0.81 -27.87
C ALA A 487 12.32 -1.94 -26.81
N ILE A 488 12.58 -3.18 -27.22
CA ILE A 488 12.74 -4.32 -26.30
C ILE A 488 13.91 -4.08 -25.34
N ALA A 489 15.06 -3.60 -25.84
CA ALA A 489 16.23 -3.34 -25.00
C ALA A 489 15.96 -2.25 -23.96
N LEU A 490 15.29 -1.16 -24.33
CA LEU A 490 15.01 -0.04 -23.44
C LEU A 490 13.88 -0.33 -22.45
N VAL A 491 12.84 -1.05 -22.86
CA VAL A 491 11.63 -1.27 -22.04
C VAL A 491 11.70 -2.57 -21.24
N ALA A 492 12.33 -3.62 -21.77
CA ALA A 492 12.39 -4.93 -21.10
C ALA A 492 13.76 -5.22 -20.50
N ILE A 493 14.84 -5.10 -21.29
CA ILE A 493 16.17 -5.53 -20.85
C ILE A 493 16.79 -4.53 -19.87
N PHE A 494 16.68 -3.23 -20.14
CA PHE A 494 17.26 -2.19 -19.29
C PHE A 494 16.71 -2.22 -17.86
N PRO A 495 15.38 -2.23 -17.61
CA PRO A 495 14.85 -2.31 -16.25
C PRO A 495 15.22 -3.61 -15.55
N LEU A 496 15.34 -4.73 -16.27
CA LEU A 496 15.78 -6.00 -15.71
C LEU A 496 17.24 -5.91 -15.22
N VAL A 497 18.14 -5.41 -16.07
CA VAL A 497 19.56 -5.22 -15.70
C VAL A 497 19.68 -4.22 -14.55
N TRP A 498 18.91 -3.14 -14.59
CA TRP A 498 18.85 -2.17 -13.50
C TRP A 498 18.37 -2.79 -12.19
N THR A 499 17.36 -3.66 -12.23
CA THR A 499 16.85 -4.38 -11.05
C THR A 499 17.92 -5.30 -10.46
N VAL A 500 18.66 -6.03 -11.31
CA VAL A 500 19.79 -6.87 -10.86
C VAL A 500 20.94 -6.02 -10.32
N TRP A 501 21.15 -4.81 -10.85
CA TRP A 501 22.15 -3.90 -10.31
C TRP A 501 21.71 -3.33 -8.95
N GLU A 502 20.46 -2.87 -8.82
CA GLU A 502 19.87 -2.38 -7.57
C GLU A 502 19.85 -3.47 -6.49
N SER A 503 19.60 -4.73 -6.85
CA SER A 503 19.58 -5.84 -5.87
C SER A 503 20.93 -6.07 -5.19
N LEU A 504 22.03 -5.64 -5.81
CA LEU A 504 23.38 -5.70 -5.24
C LEU A 504 23.77 -4.42 -4.46
N HIS A 505 22.86 -3.45 -4.35
CA HIS A 505 23.09 -2.18 -3.67
C HIS A 505 22.10 -1.97 -2.51
N GLY A 506 22.54 -1.26 -1.48
CA GLY A 506 21.71 -0.83 -0.35
C GLY A 506 20.89 0.42 -0.71
N ALA A 507 20.07 0.36 -1.77
CA ALA A 507 19.26 1.49 -2.21
C ALA A 507 17.95 1.59 -1.41
N ASP A 508 17.87 2.59 -0.53
CA ASP A 508 16.67 2.92 0.25
C ASP A 508 16.35 4.40 0.05
N LEU A 509 15.19 4.70 -0.55
CA LEU A 509 14.83 6.09 -0.86
C LEU A 509 14.37 6.88 0.36
N ARG A 510 14.07 6.22 1.49
CA ARG A 510 13.70 6.86 2.76
C ARG A 510 14.94 7.30 3.54
N MET A 511 16.07 6.63 3.29
CA MET A 511 17.34 6.92 3.92
C MET A 511 18.39 7.39 2.89
N PRO A 512 18.09 8.44 2.09
CA PRO A 512 18.99 8.88 1.02
C PRO A 512 20.35 9.33 1.55
N TRP A 513 20.43 9.73 2.83
CA TRP A 513 21.68 10.07 3.52
C TRP A 513 22.64 8.88 3.67
N LEU A 514 22.21 7.63 3.44
CA LEU A 514 23.09 6.45 3.40
C LEU A 514 23.70 6.23 2.00
N GLY A 515 23.20 6.92 0.97
CA GLY A 515 23.59 6.70 -0.41
C GLY A 515 23.12 5.36 -0.96
N ARG A 516 23.88 4.81 -1.92
CA ARG A 516 23.61 3.49 -2.52
C ARG A 516 24.88 2.64 -2.45
N PRO A 517 25.28 2.17 -1.25
CA PRO A 517 26.48 1.34 -1.11
C PRO A 517 26.32 0.04 -1.88
N PHE A 518 27.42 -0.48 -2.44
CA PHE A 518 27.43 -1.84 -2.97
C PHE A 518 27.47 -2.81 -1.78
N VAL A 519 26.47 -3.68 -1.67
CA VAL A 519 26.30 -4.63 -0.57
C VAL A 519 26.43 -6.10 -1.05
N GLY A 520 26.81 -6.31 -2.31
CA GLY A 520 27.00 -7.65 -2.86
C GLY A 520 25.73 -8.50 -2.71
N LEU A 521 25.84 -9.65 -2.04
CA LEU A 521 24.73 -10.59 -1.85
C LEU A 521 23.96 -10.40 -0.52
N ASP A 522 24.27 -9.37 0.27
CA ASP A 522 23.67 -9.18 1.59
C ASP A 522 22.14 -9.07 1.54
N ASN A 523 21.60 -8.39 0.51
CA ASN A 523 20.15 -8.31 0.31
C ASN A 523 19.51 -9.70 0.08
N TYR A 524 20.21 -10.59 -0.63
CA TYR A 524 19.73 -11.96 -0.89
C TYR A 524 19.80 -12.82 0.36
N LEU A 525 20.91 -12.74 1.12
CA LEU A 525 21.05 -13.45 2.39
C LEU A 525 19.97 -12.98 3.38
N ALA A 526 19.79 -11.67 3.51
CA ALA A 526 18.74 -11.07 4.32
C ALA A 526 17.36 -11.59 3.90
N ALA A 527 17.05 -11.62 2.60
CA ALA A 527 15.78 -12.15 2.11
C ALA A 527 15.58 -13.63 2.45
N LEU A 528 16.55 -14.49 2.15
CA LEU A 528 16.41 -15.95 2.32
C LEU A 528 16.37 -16.38 3.79
N THR A 529 16.92 -15.59 4.70
CA THR A 529 16.88 -15.85 6.16
C THR A 529 15.69 -15.18 6.87
N GLU A 530 14.95 -14.31 6.18
CA GLU A 530 13.84 -13.57 6.78
C GLU A 530 12.62 -14.49 6.97
N PRO A 531 12.09 -14.66 8.20
CA PRO A 531 10.93 -15.50 8.43
C PRO A 531 9.70 -15.10 7.61
N ARG A 532 9.50 -13.79 7.39
CA ARG A 532 8.42 -13.27 6.54
C ARG A 532 8.56 -13.73 5.08
N PHE A 533 9.78 -13.79 4.54
CA PHE A 533 10.03 -14.29 3.19
C PHE A 533 9.67 -15.78 3.07
N LEU A 534 10.10 -16.61 4.02
CA LEU A 534 9.81 -18.04 4.04
C LEU A 534 8.30 -18.30 4.14
N ALA A 535 7.61 -17.54 5.01
CA ALA A 535 6.15 -17.59 5.11
C ALA A 535 5.48 -17.18 3.80
N ALA A 536 5.88 -16.06 3.19
CA ALA A 536 5.31 -15.59 1.92
C ALA A 536 5.52 -16.58 0.77
N MET A 537 6.68 -17.24 0.71
CA MET A 537 6.94 -18.32 -0.24
C MET A 537 6.03 -19.52 0.02
N GLY A 538 5.88 -19.93 1.29
CA GLY A 538 4.96 -21.01 1.68
C GLY A 538 3.50 -20.70 1.32
N HIS A 539 3.03 -19.48 1.56
CA HIS A 539 1.69 -19.02 1.17
C HIS A 539 1.51 -19.03 -0.35
N THR A 540 2.52 -18.61 -1.10
CA THR A 540 2.50 -18.62 -2.58
C THR A 540 2.37 -20.04 -3.10
N LEU A 541 3.15 -20.98 -2.55
CA LEU A 541 3.09 -22.39 -2.93
C LEU A 541 1.74 -23.02 -2.55
N PHE A 542 1.25 -22.76 -1.33
CA PHE A 542 -0.05 -23.23 -0.87
C PHE A 542 -1.18 -22.75 -1.81
N PHE A 543 -1.24 -21.44 -2.06
CA PHE A 543 -2.20 -20.86 -3.00
C PHE A 543 -2.10 -21.48 -4.39
N THR A 544 -0.88 -21.54 -4.94
CA THR A 544 -0.62 -22.07 -6.28
C THR A 544 -1.12 -23.51 -6.40
N VAL A 545 -0.72 -24.40 -5.49
CA VAL A 545 -1.09 -25.81 -5.55
C VAL A 545 -2.60 -25.98 -5.36
N SER A 546 -3.20 -25.30 -4.38
CA SER A 546 -4.64 -25.42 -4.10
C SER A 546 -5.49 -24.89 -5.25
N SER A 547 -5.23 -23.68 -5.75
CA SER A 547 -5.99 -23.08 -6.85
C SER A 547 -5.84 -23.87 -8.15
N VAL A 548 -4.60 -24.14 -8.58
CA VAL A 548 -4.32 -24.85 -9.85
C VAL A 548 -4.95 -26.24 -9.86
N THR A 549 -4.92 -26.95 -8.73
CA THR A 549 -5.54 -28.28 -8.63
C THR A 549 -7.05 -28.19 -8.80
N LEU A 550 -7.71 -27.27 -8.10
CA LEU A 550 -9.16 -27.08 -8.20
C LEU A 550 -9.58 -26.65 -9.60
N GLU A 551 -8.84 -25.73 -10.22
CA GLU A 551 -9.11 -25.26 -11.58
C GLU A 551 -8.88 -26.33 -12.64
N LEU A 552 -7.89 -27.21 -12.46
CA LEU A 552 -7.69 -28.33 -13.36
C LEU A 552 -8.86 -29.31 -13.28
N VAL A 553 -9.29 -29.66 -12.06
CA VAL A 553 -10.42 -30.58 -11.86
C VAL A 553 -11.72 -29.99 -12.41
N LEU A 554 -12.06 -28.77 -12.01
CA LEU A 554 -13.28 -28.09 -12.46
C LEU A 554 -13.23 -27.76 -13.95
N GLY A 555 -12.06 -27.35 -14.45
CA GLY A 555 -11.81 -27.06 -15.85
C GLY A 555 -11.96 -28.31 -16.71
N LEU A 556 -11.49 -29.47 -16.25
CA LEU A 556 -11.67 -30.74 -16.95
C LEU A 556 -13.14 -31.16 -16.99
N VAL A 557 -13.86 -31.06 -15.86
CA VAL A 557 -15.30 -31.33 -15.81
C VAL A 557 -16.05 -30.44 -16.79
N LEU A 558 -15.73 -29.15 -16.81
CA LEU A 558 -16.35 -28.19 -17.70
C LEU A 558 -15.99 -28.43 -19.16
N ALA A 559 -14.73 -28.75 -19.47
CA ALA A 559 -14.29 -29.08 -20.81
C ALA A 559 -15.01 -30.32 -21.36
N LEU A 560 -15.16 -31.38 -20.55
CA LEU A 560 -15.92 -32.57 -20.92
C LEU A 560 -17.39 -32.22 -21.19
N ALA A 561 -18.01 -31.42 -20.33
CA ALA A 561 -19.39 -30.97 -20.53
C ALA A 561 -19.55 -30.13 -21.81
N LEU A 562 -18.60 -29.26 -22.12
CA LEU A 562 -18.60 -28.42 -23.33
C LEU A 562 -18.25 -29.17 -24.62
N ASN A 563 -17.69 -30.38 -24.50
CA ASN A 563 -17.40 -31.26 -25.62
C ASN A 563 -18.63 -32.08 -26.07
N LEU A 564 -19.70 -32.12 -25.26
CA LEU A 564 -20.93 -32.83 -25.61
C LEU A 564 -21.72 -32.14 -26.74
N GLY A 565 -22.32 -32.94 -27.63
CA GLY A 565 -23.12 -32.48 -28.76
C GLY A 565 -24.57 -32.13 -28.43
N TYR A 566 -24.83 -31.07 -27.66
CA TYR A 566 -26.20 -30.60 -27.34
C TYR A 566 -26.57 -29.26 -27.99
N ARG A 567 -27.87 -29.04 -28.18
CA ARG A 567 -28.43 -27.78 -28.71
C ARG A 567 -28.25 -26.67 -27.66
N GLY A 568 -27.63 -25.55 -28.04
CA GLY A 568 -27.34 -24.42 -27.13
C GLY A 568 -25.90 -24.34 -26.61
N ARG A 569 -25.01 -25.26 -27.01
CA ARG A 569 -23.59 -25.28 -26.60
C ARG A 569 -22.83 -23.96 -26.77
N GLY A 570 -23.16 -23.15 -27.79
CA GLY A 570 -22.54 -21.85 -28.01
C GLY A 570 -22.84 -20.84 -26.90
N LEU A 571 -24.09 -20.82 -26.40
CA LEU A 571 -24.49 -19.96 -25.28
C LEU A 571 -23.81 -20.39 -23.98
N VAL A 572 -23.69 -21.70 -23.73
CA VAL A 572 -22.99 -22.21 -22.55
C VAL A 572 -21.50 -21.85 -22.60
N ARG A 573 -20.84 -21.99 -23.76
CA ARG A 573 -19.44 -21.55 -23.94
C ARG A 573 -19.27 -20.05 -23.68
N ALA A 574 -20.19 -19.23 -24.17
CA ALA A 574 -20.16 -17.79 -23.94
C ALA A 574 -20.35 -17.43 -22.45
N ALA A 575 -21.33 -18.07 -21.78
CA ALA A 575 -21.61 -17.84 -20.36
C ALA A 575 -20.42 -18.25 -19.47
N VAL A 576 -19.77 -19.36 -19.78
CA VAL A 576 -18.58 -19.85 -19.07
C VAL A 576 -17.43 -18.85 -19.11
N LEU A 577 -17.31 -18.04 -20.17
CA LEU A 577 -16.19 -17.09 -20.31
C LEU A 577 -16.37 -15.77 -19.55
N VAL A 578 -17.57 -15.50 -19.03
CA VAL A 578 -17.88 -14.25 -18.32
C VAL A 578 -16.93 -13.99 -17.14
N PRO A 579 -16.64 -14.94 -16.23
CA PRO A 579 -15.71 -14.71 -15.12
C PRO A 579 -14.30 -14.30 -15.57
N TRP A 580 -13.80 -14.93 -16.64
CA TRP A 580 -12.45 -14.67 -17.15
C TRP A 580 -12.33 -13.25 -17.70
N ALA A 581 -13.37 -12.74 -18.35
CA ALA A 581 -13.42 -11.39 -18.92
C ALA A 581 -13.51 -10.26 -17.88
N ILE A 582 -13.95 -10.55 -16.65
CA ILE A 582 -14.09 -9.53 -15.59
C ILE A 582 -12.70 -9.12 -15.07
N PRO A 583 -12.37 -7.82 -14.96
CA PRO A 583 -11.09 -7.39 -14.38
C PRO A 583 -10.89 -7.94 -12.96
N THR A 584 -9.67 -8.38 -12.65
CA THR A 584 -9.35 -9.05 -11.36
C THR A 584 -9.74 -8.22 -10.15
N VAL A 585 -9.51 -6.91 -10.18
CA VAL A 585 -9.87 -5.98 -9.10
C VAL A 585 -11.39 -5.94 -8.86
N VAL A 586 -12.19 -5.93 -9.93
CA VAL A 586 -13.65 -5.91 -9.83
C VAL A 586 -14.16 -7.22 -9.23
N ALA A 587 -13.63 -8.35 -9.71
CA ALA A 587 -13.93 -9.65 -9.12
C ALA A 587 -13.59 -9.67 -7.62
N ALA A 588 -12.38 -9.24 -7.25
CA ALA A 588 -11.95 -9.19 -5.86
C ALA A 588 -12.87 -8.35 -4.96
N LEU A 589 -13.36 -7.19 -5.43
CA LEU A 589 -14.30 -6.37 -4.68
C LEU A 589 -15.67 -7.04 -4.50
N VAL A 590 -16.19 -7.71 -5.53
CA VAL A 590 -17.45 -8.47 -5.45
C VAL A 590 -17.32 -9.62 -4.44
N TRP A 591 -16.24 -10.39 -4.52
CA TRP A 591 -15.97 -11.48 -3.58
C TRP A 591 -15.73 -10.97 -2.16
N ARG A 592 -15.07 -9.81 -2.00
CA ARG A 592 -14.92 -9.15 -0.69
C ARG A 592 -16.27 -8.83 -0.06
N PHE A 593 -17.22 -8.31 -0.84
CA PHE A 593 -18.57 -8.02 -0.38
C PHE A 593 -19.35 -9.31 -0.07
N MET A 594 -19.27 -10.33 -0.93
CA MET A 594 -19.94 -11.62 -0.72
C MET A 594 -19.50 -12.32 0.58
N PHE A 595 -18.23 -12.18 0.95
CA PHE A 595 -17.64 -12.76 2.16
C PHE A 595 -17.52 -11.77 3.32
N ASP A 596 -18.24 -10.64 3.26
CA ASP A 596 -18.34 -9.74 4.41
C ASP A 596 -18.90 -10.48 5.64
N GLY A 597 -18.26 -10.29 6.79
CA GLY A 597 -18.58 -11.05 8.01
C GLY A 597 -19.97 -10.76 8.58
N GLN A 598 -20.55 -9.59 8.29
CA GLN A 598 -21.82 -9.17 8.90
C GLN A 598 -23.01 -9.27 7.97
N SER A 599 -22.81 -8.93 6.69
CA SER A 599 -23.86 -8.77 5.70
C SER A 599 -23.59 -9.53 4.41
N GLY A 600 -22.51 -10.32 4.37
CA GLY A 600 -22.11 -11.09 3.20
C GLY A 600 -23.10 -12.20 2.85
N ILE A 601 -23.33 -12.36 1.54
CA ILE A 601 -24.21 -13.39 0.97
C ILE A 601 -23.74 -14.80 1.37
N ALA A 602 -22.43 -15.03 1.48
CA ALA A 602 -21.87 -16.33 1.85
C ALA A 602 -22.36 -16.78 3.24
N ASN A 603 -22.29 -15.90 4.24
CA ASN A 603 -22.79 -16.18 5.58
C ASN A 603 -24.32 -16.32 5.58
N ALA A 604 -25.05 -15.47 4.86
CA ALA A 604 -26.51 -15.55 4.78
C ALA A 604 -26.98 -16.90 4.22
N VAL A 605 -26.37 -17.37 3.12
CA VAL A 605 -26.68 -18.66 2.51
C VAL A 605 -26.34 -19.81 3.47
N LEU A 606 -25.13 -19.84 4.03
CA LEU A 606 -24.70 -20.92 4.92
C LEU A 606 -25.55 -21.00 6.20
N THR A 607 -25.92 -19.86 6.78
CA THR A 607 -26.82 -19.84 7.95
C THR A 607 -28.23 -20.26 7.57
N SER A 608 -28.77 -19.79 6.44
CA SER A 608 -30.11 -20.18 5.98
C SER A 608 -30.22 -21.67 5.63
N ALA A 609 -29.12 -22.27 5.15
CA ALA A 609 -29.02 -23.69 4.85
C ALA A 609 -28.79 -24.56 6.09
N GLY A 610 -28.64 -23.97 7.29
CA GLY A 610 -28.33 -24.68 8.54
C GLY A 610 -26.91 -25.25 8.58
N ALA A 611 -26.01 -24.81 7.70
CA ALA A 611 -24.62 -25.29 7.65
C ALA A 611 -23.73 -24.64 8.72
N ILE A 612 -24.10 -23.44 9.20
CA ILE A 612 -23.41 -22.72 10.28
C ILE A 612 -24.42 -22.07 11.22
N ASP A 613 -24.16 -22.14 12.52
CA ASP A 613 -25.00 -21.51 13.54
C ASP A 613 -24.72 -20.01 13.71
N ARG A 614 -23.52 -19.57 13.30
CA ARG A 614 -23.06 -18.18 13.45
C ARG A 614 -22.29 -17.72 12.20
N PRO A 615 -22.42 -16.44 11.80
CA PRO A 615 -21.64 -15.88 10.71
C PRO A 615 -20.13 -16.04 10.94
N ILE A 616 -19.41 -16.44 9.89
CA ILE A 616 -17.95 -16.59 9.93
C ILE A 616 -17.30 -15.25 9.58
N ALA A 617 -16.33 -14.84 10.39
CA ALA A 617 -15.50 -13.67 10.11
C ALA A 617 -14.33 -14.06 9.17
N TRP A 618 -14.64 -14.27 7.89
CA TRP A 618 -13.73 -14.87 6.90
C TRP A 618 -12.33 -14.24 6.87
N PHE A 619 -12.25 -12.91 6.89
CA PHE A 619 -10.97 -12.17 6.79
C PHE A 619 -10.25 -11.95 8.13
N VAL A 620 -10.81 -12.43 9.24
CA VAL A 620 -10.24 -12.25 10.58
C VAL A 620 -9.29 -13.37 10.97
N HIS A 621 -9.59 -14.62 10.59
CA HIS A 621 -8.78 -15.77 10.95
C HIS A 621 -7.93 -16.28 9.77
N SER A 622 -6.72 -16.76 10.09
CA SER A 622 -5.70 -17.14 9.09
C SER A 622 -6.17 -18.22 8.11
N THR A 623 -6.93 -19.20 8.61
CA THR A 623 -7.41 -20.34 7.81
C THR A 623 -8.63 -19.98 6.98
N SER A 624 -9.58 -19.24 7.55
CA SER A 624 -10.81 -18.85 6.84
C SER A 624 -10.53 -17.83 5.72
N ALA A 625 -9.48 -17.02 5.85
CA ALA A 625 -9.15 -15.97 4.87
C ALA A 625 -8.73 -16.54 3.51
N TRP A 626 -8.22 -17.78 3.48
CA TRP A 626 -7.86 -18.47 2.22
C TRP A 626 -9.08 -18.90 1.40
N VAL A 627 -10.22 -19.15 2.04
CA VAL A 627 -11.44 -19.60 1.35
C VAL A 627 -11.90 -18.60 0.27
N PRO A 628 -12.19 -17.32 0.59
CA PRO A 628 -12.58 -16.36 -0.44
C PRO A 628 -11.49 -16.12 -1.48
N VAL A 629 -10.21 -16.16 -1.08
CA VAL A 629 -9.07 -15.95 -1.98
C VAL A 629 -8.98 -17.06 -3.04
N ILE A 630 -9.03 -18.32 -2.63
CA ILE A 630 -8.96 -19.47 -3.54
C ILE A 630 -10.22 -19.56 -4.37
N LEU A 631 -11.42 -19.39 -3.78
CA LEU A 631 -12.67 -19.49 -4.54
C LEU A 631 -12.81 -18.41 -5.61
N ALA A 632 -12.41 -17.17 -5.32
CA ALA A 632 -12.45 -16.08 -6.29
C ALA A 632 -11.49 -16.33 -7.47
N ASP A 633 -10.30 -16.83 -7.18
CA ASP A 633 -9.30 -17.21 -8.19
C ASP A 633 -9.82 -18.35 -9.08
N VAL A 634 -10.24 -19.45 -8.46
CA VAL A 634 -10.76 -20.64 -9.14
C VAL A 634 -11.95 -20.30 -10.02
N TRP A 635 -12.91 -19.52 -9.52
CA TRP A 635 -14.07 -19.07 -10.30
C TRP A 635 -13.67 -18.26 -11.53
N LYS A 636 -12.67 -17.39 -11.39
CA LYS A 636 -12.21 -16.50 -12.46
C LYS A 636 -11.42 -17.25 -13.55
N THR A 637 -10.58 -18.21 -13.17
CA THR A 637 -9.58 -18.81 -14.08
C THR A 637 -9.98 -20.19 -14.60
N THR A 638 -10.88 -20.91 -13.93
CA THR A 638 -11.43 -22.20 -14.42
C THR A 638 -11.90 -22.15 -15.89
N PRO A 639 -12.57 -21.09 -16.38
CA PRO A 639 -12.96 -21.01 -17.78
C PRO A 639 -11.80 -21.10 -18.78
N PHE A 640 -10.65 -20.50 -18.45
CA PHE A 640 -9.46 -20.54 -19.29
C PHE A 640 -8.88 -21.96 -19.36
N VAL A 641 -8.79 -22.66 -18.22
CA VAL A 641 -8.35 -24.06 -18.17
C VAL A 641 -9.30 -24.96 -18.96
N ALA A 642 -10.62 -24.76 -18.80
CA ALA A 642 -11.62 -25.52 -19.54
C ALA A 642 -11.48 -25.35 -21.06
N LEU A 643 -11.18 -24.15 -21.56
CA LEU A 643 -10.97 -23.93 -22.99
C LEU A 643 -9.71 -24.62 -23.53
N LEU A 644 -8.60 -24.58 -22.79
CA LEU A 644 -7.37 -25.26 -23.19
C LEU A 644 -7.58 -26.79 -23.26
N LEU A 645 -8.25 -27.35 -22.26
CA LEU A 645 -8.58 -28.77 -22.23
C LEU A 645 -9.60 -29.14 -23.30
N LEU A 646 -10.59 -28.29 -23.56
CA LEU A 646 -11.55 -28.50 -24.65
C LEU A 646 -10.87 -28.53 -26.01
N ALA A 647 -9.94 -27.61 -26.28
CA ALA A 647 -9.15 -27.63 -27.52
C ALA A 647 -8.32 -28.92 -27.64
N GLY A 648 -7.76 -29.41 -26.53
CA GLY A 648 -7.09 -30.71 -26.47
C GLY A 648 -8.02 -31.88 -26.76
N LEU A 649 -9.21 -31.90 -26.15
CA LEU A 649 -10.25 -32.93 -26.36
C LEU A 649 -10.70 -32.98 -27.82
N GLN A 650 -10.83 -31.82 -28.47
CA GLN A 650 -11.25 -31.71 -29.86
C GLN A 650 -10.21 -32.21 -30.88
N ASN A 651 -8.95 -32.41 -30.46
CA ASN A 651 -7.89 -32.98 -31.28
C ASN A 651 -7.81 -34.52 -31.18
N ILE A 652 -8.58 -35.15 -30.28
CA ILE A 652 -8.59 -36.60 -30.14
C ILE A 652 -9.50 -37.20 -31.22
N ASP A 653 -8.97 -38.15 -32.00
CA ASP A 653 -9.71 -38.84 -33.05
C ASP A 653 -10.88 -39.65 -32.45
N GLU A 654 -12.08 -39.46 -33.00
CA GLU A 654 -13.31 -40.12 -32.56
C GLU A 654 -13.26 -41.64 -32.77
N SER A 655 -12.51 -42.10 -33.78
CA SER A 655 -12.31 -43.53 -34.09
C SER A 655 -11.69 -44.32 -32.93
N LEU A 656 -10.88 -43.67 -32.07
CA LEU A 656 -10.30 -44.30 -30.88
C LEU A 656 -11.38 -44.60 -29.83
N TYR A 657 -12.40 -43.75 -29.72
CA TYR A 657 -13.51 -43.96 -28.80
C TYR A 657 -14.47 -45.04 -29.29
N GLU A 658 -14.69 -45.13 -30.60
CA GLU A 658 -15.47 -46.17 -31.25
C GLU A 658 -14.80 -47.53 -31.09
N ALA A 659 -13.49 -47.63 -31.40
CA ALA A 659 -12.71 -48.86 -31.24
C ALA A 659 -12.77 -49.39 -29.80
N ALA A 660 -12.51 -48.52 -28.81
CA ALA A 660 -12.60 -48.91 -27.40
C ALA A 660 -14.02 -49.34 -26.98
N SER A 661 -15.06 -48.78 -27.61
CA SER A 661 -16.45 -49.17 -27.33
C SER A 661 -16.80 -50.56 -27.88
N ILE A 662 -16.26 -50.90 -29.05
CA ILE A 662 -16.39 -52.23 -29.67
C ILE A 662 -15.68 -53.28 -28.81
N ASP A 663 -14.54 -52.93 -28.21
CA ASP A 663 -13.80 -53.77 -27.24
C ASP A 663 -14.49 -53.87 -25.86
N GLY A 664 -15.68 -53.28 -25.68
CA GLY A 664 -16.46 -53.36 -24.44
C GLY A 664 -16.01 -52.42 -23.33
N ALA A 665 -15.16 -51.42 -23.62
CA ALA A 665 -14.68 -50.48 -22.61
C ALA A 665 -15.81 -49.54 -22.14
N ARG A 666 -16.04 -49.51 -20.82
CA ARG A 666 -17.00 -48.60 -20.17
C ARG A 666 -16.50 -47.14 -20.21
N ALA A 667 -17.40 -46.18 -19.99
CA ALA A 667 -17.07 -44.74 -20.04
C ALA A 667 -15.86 -44.34 -19.17
N TRP A 668 -15.76 -44.87 -17.95
CA TRP A 668 -14.61 -44.64 -17.07
C TRP A 668 -13.30 -45.22 -17.63
N GLN A 669 -13.36 -46.42 -18.23
CA GLN A 669 -12.18 -47.05 -18.85
C GLN A 669 -11.70 -46.24 -20.06
N ARG A 670 -12.63 -45.78 -20.92
CA ARG A 670 -12.32 -44.87 -22.03
C ARG A 670 -11.73 -43.55 -21.55
N PHE A 671 -12.26 -42.97 -20.48
CA PHE A 671 -11.70 -41.75 -19.90
C PHE A 671 -10.25 -41.94 -19.41
N VAL A 672 -9.98 -42.99 -18.63
CA VAL A 672 -8.65 -43.23 -18.04
C VAL A 672 -7.61 -43.69 -19.06
N HIS A 673 -8.00 -44.52 -20.03
CA HIS A 673 -7.06 -45.18 -20.95
C HIS A 673 -6.96 -44.50 -22.33
N VAL A 674 -7.97 -43.73 -22.75
CA VAL A 674 -7.97 -43.02 -24.05
C VAL A 674 -7.90 -41.51 -23.81
N THR A 675 -8.88 -40.93 -23.12
CA THR A 675 -8.97 -39.47 -22.97
C THR A 675 -7.80 -38.89 -22.19
N LEU A 676 -7.56 -39.35 -20.96
CA LEU A 676 -6.58 -38.74 -20.06
C LEU A 676 -5.13 -38.82 -20.60
N PRO A 677 -4.66 -39.93 -21.19
CA PRO A 677 -3.32 -40.01 -21.78
C PRO A 677 -3.16 -39.10 -23.00
N LEU A 678 -4.17 -39.04 -23.88
CA LEU A 678 -4.13 -38.19 -25.08
C LEU A 678 -4.36 -36.71 -24.77
N LEU A 679 -5.05 -36.40 -23.67
CA LEU A 679 -5.24 -35.04 -23.18
C LEU A 679 -4.03 -34.51 -22.38
N LYS A 680 -3.09 -35.40 -21.99
CA LYS A 680 -1.90 -35.05 -21.20
C LYS A 680 -1.13 -33.84 -21.74
N PRO A 681 -0.88 -33.67 -23.06
CA PRO A 681 -0.21 -32.47 -23.58
C PRO A 681 -0.98 -31.18 -23.29
N ALA A 682 -2.30 -31.19 -23.44
CA ALA A 682 -3.16 -30.04 -23.13
C ALA A 682 -3.20 -29.77 -21.62
N ILE A 683 -3.25 -30.81 -20.78
CA ILE A 683 -3.16 -30.69 -19.31
C ILE A 683 -1.82 -30.06 -18.91
N LEU A 684 -0.71 -30.51 -19.49
CA LEU A 684 0.61 -29.98 -19.16
C LEU A 684 0.76 -28.51 -19.59
N VAL A 685 0.20 -28.12 -20.74
CA VAL A 685 0.16 -26.73 -21.17
C VAL A 685 -0.70 -25.89 -20.22
N ALA A 686 -1.89 -26.37 -19.86
CA ALA A 686 -2.76 -25.69 -18.91
C ALA A 686 -2.10 -25.51 -17.53
N LEU A 687 -1.46 -26.57 -17.02
CA LEU A 687 -0.69 -26.53 -15.78
C LEU A 687 0.49 -25.56 -15.86
N LEU A 688 1.26 -25.56 -16.94
CA LEU A 688 2.37 -24.63 -17.12
C LEU A 688 1.89 -23.18 -17.03
N PHE A 689 0.92 -22.78 -17.85
CA PHE A 689 0.43 -21.40 -17.84
C PHE A 689 -0.18 -21.03 -16.50
N ARG A 690 -0.98 -21.93 -15.91
CA ARG A 690 -1.72 -21.60 -14.70
C ARG A 690 -0.84 -21.58 -13.45
N THR A 691 0.12 -22.50 -13.33
CA THR A 691 1.07 -22.47 -12.21
C THR A 691 1.96 -21.21 -12.28
N LEU A 692 2.40 -20.79 -13.47
CA LEU A 692 3.19 -19.56 -13.62
C LEU A 692 2.40 -18.30 -13.25
N ASP A 693 1.11 -18.25 -13.59
CA ASP A 693 0.19 -17.17 -13.25
C ASP A 693 -0.12 -17.15 -11.75
N ALA A 694 -0.51 -18.28 -11.17
CA ALA A 694 -0.84 -18.43 -9.75
C ALA A 694 0.35 -18.10 -8.83
N PHE A 695 1.57 -18.50 -9.22
CA PHE A 695 2.78 -18.22 -8.45
C PHE A 695 3.07 -16.72 -8.31
N ARG A 696 2.57 -15.91 -9.25
CA ARG A 696 2.75 -14.46 -9.27
C ARG A 696 1.51 -13.69 -8.81
N VAL A 697 0.58 -14.36 -8.12
CA VAL A 697 -0.67 -13.73 -7.67
C VAL A 697 -0.39 -12.48 -6.83
N PHE A 698 -1.03 -11.37 -7.21
CA PHE A 698 -0.89 -10.09 -6.52
C PHE A 698 -2.25 -9.40 -6.40
N ASP A 699 -2.85 -9.04 -7.54
CA ASP A 699 -4.03 -8.15 -7.60
C ASP A 699 -5.19 -8.66 -6.74
N LEU A 700 -5.49 -9.96 -6.85
CA LEU A 700 -6.60 -10.59 -6.15
C LEU A 700 -6.43 -10.51 -4.62
N VAL A 701 -5.24 -10.89 -4.13
CA VAL A 701 -4.93 -10.89 -2.70
C VAL A 701 -4.85 -9.48 -2.15
N TYR A 702 -4.22 -8.56 -2.89
CA TYR A 702 -4.07 -7.16 -2.47
C TYR A 702 -5.43 -6.52 -2.18
N VAL A 703 -6.42 -6.75 -3.07
CA VAL A 703 -7.77 -6.17 -2.93
C VAL A 703 -8.64 -6.91 -1.90
N LEU A 704 -8.56 -8.25 -1.85
CA LEU A 704 -9.37 -9.05 -0.92
C LEU A 704 -8.90 -8.90 0.53
N THR A 705 -7.62 -9.14 0.79
CA THR A 705 -7.09 -9.30 2.16
C THR A 705 -5.94 -8.34 2.48
N GLY A 706 -5.29 -7.76 1.47
CA GLY A 706 -4.04 -7.03 1.64
C GLY A 706 -2.90 -7.91 2.20
N GLY A 707 -3.02 -9.24 2.13
CA GLY A 707 -2.10 -10.20 2.75
C GLY A 707 -2.39 -10.54 4.22
N GLY A 708 -3.46 -9.99 4.81
CA GLY A 708 -3.88 -10.27 6.19
C GLY A 708 -4.73 -11.55 6.35
N PRO A 709 -5.12 -11.92 7.57
CA PRO A 709 -4.79 -11.28 8.87
C PRO A 709 -3.31 -11.44 9.24
N GLY A 710 -2.69 -10.42 9.86
CA GLY A 710 -1.24 -10.40 10.08
C GLY A 710 -0.50 -10.41 8.75
N THR A 711 0.08 -11.54 8.37
CA THR A 711 0.67 -11.80 7.03
C THR A 711 0.19 -13.15 6.44
N ALA A 712 -0.89 -13.71 6.99
CA ALA A 712 -1.30 -15.10 6.76
C ALA A 712 -1.73 -15.44 5.32
N THR A 713 -2.07 -14.42 4.52
CA THR A 713 -2.39 -14.60 3.10
C THR A 713 -1.45 -13.82 2.19
N GLU A 714 -0.30 -13.34 2.68
CA GLU A 714 0.64 -12.53 1.91
C GLU A 714 1.47 -13.40 0.95
N PRO A 715 1.26 -13.37 -0.38
CA PRO A 715 2.12 -14.03 -1.34
C PRO A 715 3.42 -13.26 -1.54
N ILE A 716 4.41 -13.91 -2.15
CA ILE A 716 5.74 -13.34 -2.37
C ILE A 716 5.71 -12.11 -3.27
N ALA A 717 4.80 -12.06 -4.25
CA ALA A 717 4.62 -10.92 -5.12
C ALA A 717 4.11 -9.70 -4.34
N LEU A 718 3.17 -9.91 -3.40
CA LEU A 718 2.69 -8.85 -2.51
C LEU A 718 3.80 -8.37 -1.58
N TYR A 719 4.55 -9.28 -0.95
CA TYR A 719 5.68 -8.89 -0.10
C TYR A 719 6.77 -8.10 -0.87
N THR A 720 7.01 -8.46 -2.13
CA THR A 720 7.93 -7.73 -3.02
C THR A 720 7.40 -6.32 -3.31
N PHE A 721 6.11 -6.20 -3.61
CA PHE A 721 5.43 -4.92 -3.85
C PHE A 721 5.48 -4.01 -2.62
N THR A 722 5.13 -4.53 -1.44
CA THR A 722 5.17 -3.73 -0.19
C THR A 722 6.60 -3.27 0.09
N SER A 723 7.60 -4.12 -0.11
CA SER A 723 9.02 -3.76 0.03
C SER A 723 9.47 -2.66 -0.93
N LEU A 724 9.05 -2.71 -2.20
CA LEU A 724 9.45 -1.76 -3.24
C LEU A 724 8.68 -0.45 -3.21
N LEU A 725 7.35 -0.50 -3.21
CA LEU A 725 6.51 0.67 -3.43
C LEU A 725 6.04 1.30 -2.13
N GLN A 726 5.71 0.51 -1.11
CA GLN A 726 5.25 1.05 0.17
C GLN A 726 6.44 1.42 1.07
N ASN A 727 7.42 0.54 1.16
CA ASN A 727 8.58 0.72 2.02
C ASN A 727 9.76 1.34 1.32
N LEU A 728 9.71 1.54 -0.01
CA LEU A 728 10.76 2.23 -0.77
C LEU A 728 12.18 1.65 -0.54
N ARG A 729 12.27 0.36 -0.17
CA ARG A 729 13.51 -0.41 0.01
C ARG A 729 13.92 -1.02 -1.33
N PHE A 730 14.27 -0.17 -2.30
CA PHE A 730 14.52 -0.57 -3.68
C PHE A 730 15.58 -1.67 -3.83
N GLY A 731 16.68 -1.61 -3.06
CA GLY A 731 17.72 -2.65 -3.12
C GLY A 731 17.21 -4.02 -2.67
N TYR A 732 16.63 -4.07 -1.47
CA TYR A 732 16.07 -5.30 -0.91
C TYR A 732 14.89 -5.84 -1.76
N GLY A 733 13.95 -4.98 -2.15
CA GLY A 733 12.83 -5.36 -2.99
C GLY A 733 13.23 -5.79 -4.41
N SER A 734 14.33 -5.25 -4.95
CA SER A 734 14.91 -5.73 -6.20
C SER A 734 15.50 -7.13 -6.04
N ALA A 735 16.15 -7.44 -4.91
CA ALA A 735 16.63 -8.79 -4.63
C ALA A 735 15.46 -9.80 -4.54
N LEU A 736 14.37 -9.43 -3.86
CA LEU A 736 13.13 -10.24 -3.86
C LEU A 736 12.59 -10.46 -5.28
N SER A 737 12.54 -9.42 -6.10
CA SER A 737 12.09 -9.50 -7.50
C SER A 737 12.95 -10.45 -8.34
N VAL A 738 14.28 -10.40 -8.16
CA VAL A 738 15.21 -11.32 -8.83
C VAL A 738 14.99 -12.76 -8.36
N ILE A 739 14.79 -13.00 -7.06
CA ILE A 739 14.49 -14.34 -6.53
C ILE A 739 13.19 -14.88 -7.14
N VAL A 740 12.12 -14.09 -7.17
CA VAL A 740 10.84 -14.48 -7.78
C VAL A 740 11.00 -14.77 -9.27
N PHE A 741 11.76 -13.95 -9.99
CA PHE A 741 12.08 -14.18 -11.40
C PHE A 741 12.79 -15.52 -11.61
N LEU A 742 13.85 -15.80 -10.84
CA LEU A 742 14.61 -17.05 -10.91
C LEU A 742 13.74 -18.26 -10.54
N ALA A 743 12.93 -18.16 -9.49
CA ALA A 743 12.00 -19.22 -9.09
C ALA A 743 10.99 -19.53 -10.20
N THR A 744 10.43 -18.49 -10.83
CA THR A 744 9.51 -18.67 -11.96
C THR A 744 10.22 -19.28 -13.18
N LEU A 745 11.46 -18.87 -13.46
CA LEU A 745 12.26 -19.42 -14.56
C LEU A 745 12.55 -20.91 -14.35
N VAL A 746 12.94 -21.29 -13.13
CA VAL A 746 13.15 -22.70 -12.75
C VAL A 746 11.87 -23.50 -12.95
N LEU A 747 10.73 -22.99 -12.49
CA LEU A 747 9.43 -23.62 -12.68
C LEU A 747 9.11 -23.84 -14.17
N ALA A 748 9.27 -22.81 -15.01
CA ALA A 748 9.06 -22.91 -16.44
C ALA A 748 9.97 -23.96 -17.10
N VAL A 749 11.27 -23.97 -16.78
CA VAL A 749 12.24 -24.94 -17.31
C VAL A 749 11.89 -26.37 -16.89
N VAL A 750 11.48 -26.58 -15.64
CA VAL A 750 11.04 -27.89 -15.15
C VAL A 750 9.85 -28.39 -15.96
N TYR A 751 8.82 -27.56 -16.17
CA TYR A 751 7.67 -27.92 -17.00
C TYR A 751 8.07 -28.24 -18.44
N ILE A 752 8.89 -27.41 -19.09
CA ILE A 752 9.34 -27.64 -20.47
C ILE A 752 10.07 -28.99 -20.60
N ARG A 753 10.94 -29.31 -19.63
CA ARG A 753 11.64 -30.61 -19.60
C ARG A 753 10.69 -31.77 -19.39
N VAL A 754 9.71 -31.64 -18.48
CA VAL A 754 8.69 -32.68 -18.23
C VAL A 754 7.77 -32.87 -19.44
N LEU A 755 7.48 -31.80 -20.19
CA LEU A 755 6.72 -31.84 -21.44
C LEU A 755 7.44 -32.59 -22.57
N GLY A 756 8.73 -32.90 -22.42
CA GLY A 756 9.48 -33.68 -23.42
C GLY A 756 9.59 -32.97 -24.77
N THR A 757 9.54 -31.64 -24.78
CA THR A 757 9.69 -30.88 -26.02
C THR A 757 11.16 -30.88 -26.43
N ASP A 758 11.53 -31.85 -27.26
CA ASP A 758 12.59 -31.65 -28.25
C ASP A 758 12.15 -30.49 -29.18
N LEU A 759 12.32 -29.25 -28.72
CA LEU A 759 12.10 -28.04 -29.54
C LEU A 759 13.02 -27.98 -30.77
N THR A 760 13.94 -28.93 -30.91
CA THR A 760 14.95 -29.03 -31.97
C THR A 760 14.73 -30.19 -32.94
N ARG A 761 13.72 -31.04 -32.76
CA ARG A 761 13.36 -32.02 -33.81
C ARG A 761 12.38 -31.39 -34.79
N THR A 762 12.92 -30.74 -35.82
CA THR A 762 12.25 -30.68 -37.11
C THR A 762 11.88 -32.11 -37.49
N ARG A 763 10.59 -32.42 -37.47
CA ARG A 763 10.05 -33.64 -38.07
C ARG A 763 10.25 -33.49 -39.58
N GLU A 764 11.31 -34.10 -40.09
CA GLU A 764 11.36 -34.54 -41.49
C GLU A 764 10.48 -35.78 -41.67
#